data_AF-A0A835RYV3-F1
#
_entry.id   AF-A0A835RYV3-F1
#
_cell.length_a   1.000
_cell.length_b   1.000
_cell.length_c   1.000
_cell.angle_alpha   90.00
_cell.angle_beta   90.00
_cell.angle_gamma   90.00
#
_symmetry.space_group_name_H-M   'P 1'
#
loop_
_entity.id
_entity.type
_entity.pdbx_description
1 polymer ?
#
loop_
_entity_poly.entity_id
_entity_poly.type
_entity_poly.pdbx_seq_one_letter_code
_entity_poly.pdbx_strand_id
1 'polypeptide(L)'
;MGPQSSGKSTLVNKLFGTNFMEMDAFKGRSQTTKGIWIAKCLGIEPCTIVMDLEGTDGRERGEDDTAFEKQSALFALAVSDIVLINMWCHDIGREQAANKPLLKTVFRCGLLDQLYTPLEHLEPVLREDIQKIWDSVAKPEAHKDTALSEFFNVEVTALPSYEEKEEQFKEQVKLLRNQFMHSIAPGGLAGDRRGVLPASGFSFSAQQMWKVIKENKDLDLPAHKVMVATVRCEEIANEKLSCLASDEGWLELSEAVQSGPVSGFGKKLSSILDSYLSDYDKEAVYFDDGVRTTKRQQLESRVLQLVHPAFVAMLGHLRSKALDKFKTELEESLDWGRGFAASVRDSTQSSLLQFDQECSDVAIKQADWDESRIREKLIRDIEAHATSIRSIKLSDLITYYEKQITEELSEPVESLFDTSGRDTWASIRKLYNQVADKAVSGLSATLSGFEMDQVSSEKMEMNLKNHAKSVVEKKSREAAGKALISMKDRFSTVFSHDNDSMPRVWTGKEDIRKITKEARAAALKLLSVLVAMRLDEKPYRIDNILNSTLGDAPSAKERGIVASSDPLASSTWENVPPENTLISPVQCKALWKQFRTETEYTVSQAISAQEAHRRSNGMLPPPWAVIAIAVLGFNELMVLVRNPLYLFAIFVICLVSRALWIQLDITREFQHGTVSGLLSISSKLLPTVMNIIRRLAEAGHASPGSGSQQPSPQGPPPLGTQSLRSPSQRQVPVPNPTPEVSSSSSLVSSPRNHGDQTTQPTMKHIDEADSESSTS
;
A
#
# COMPACT_ATOMS: atom_id res chain seq x y z
N MET A 1 -73.19 32.79 -22.32
CA MET A 1 -73.53 34.11 -21.72
C MET A 1 -74.92 34.55 -22.18
N GLY A 2 -75.60 35.42 -21.42
CA GLY A 2 -76.92 35.96 -21.77
C GLY A 2 -77.79 36.28 -20.54
N PRO A 3 -78.88 37.06 -20.70
CA PRO A 3 -79.72 37.53 -19.58
C PRO A 3 -80.28 36.42 -18.69
N GLN A 4 -80.72 36.75 -17.48
CA GLN A 4 -81.41 35.81 -16.61
C GLN A 4 -82.69 35.28 -17.28
N SER A 5 -82.97 33.98 -17.08
CA SER A 5 -84.14 33.28 -17.64
C SER A 5 -84.29 33.32 -19.18
N SER A 6 -83.21 33.56 -19.94
CA SER A 6 -83.20 33.59 -21.42
C SER A 6 -83.13 32.21 -22.11
N GLY A 7 -83.29 31.10 -21.37
CA GLY A 7 -83.22 29.74 -21.91
C GLY A 7 -81.80 29.14 -22.08
N LYS A 8 -80.75 29.77 -21.53
CA LYS A 8 -79.34 29.30 -21.65
C LYS A 8 -79.15 27.82 -21.33
N SER A 9 -79.50 27.41 -20.12
CA SER A 9 -79.28 26.04 -19.63
C SER A 9 -80.10 25.03 -20.44
N THR A 10 -81.33 25.38 -20.83
CA THR A 10 -82.18 24.60 -21.75
C THR A 10 -81.52 24.42 -23.12
N LEU A 11 -81.02 25.50 -23.74
CA LEU A 11 -80.31 25.42 -25.02
C LEU A 11 -79.06 24.53 -24.90
N VAL A 12 -78.24 24.76 -23.88
CA VAL A 12 -77.00 24.00 -23.64
C VAL A 12 -77.30 22.50 -23.41
N ASN A 13 -78.34 22.17 -22.62
CA ASN A 13 -78.79 20.80 -22.41
C ASN A 13 -79.21 20.10 -23.71
N LYS A 14 -80.03 20.75 -24.55
CA LYS A 14 -80.46 20.19 -25.84
C LYS A 14 -79.31 20.11 -26.86
N LEU A 15 -78.43 21.10 -26.89
CA LEU A 15 -77.32 21.21 -27.85
C LEU A 15 -76.20 20.22 -27.54
N PHE A 16 -75.78 20.09 -26.28
CA PHE A 16 -74.61 19.32 -25.86
C PHE A 16 -74.93 18.01 -25.14
N GLY A 17 -76.20 17.75 -24.78
CA GLY A 17 -76.61 16.56 -24.05
C GLY A 17 -76.26 16.61 -22.56
N THR A 18 -76.24 17.81 -21.97
CA THR A 18 -75.94 18.05 -20.55
C THR A 18 -77.22 18.03 -19.69
N ASN A 19 -77.05 18.15 -18.38
CA ASN A 19 -78.13 18.16 -17.39
C ASN A 19 -77.97 19.31 -16.38
N PHE A 20 -77.75 20.53 -16.87
CA PHE A 20 -77.79 21.75 -16.05
C PHE A 20 -79.20 22.03 -15.55
N MET A 21 -79.32 22.70 -14.40
CA MET A 21 -80.62 22.99 -13.80
C MET A 21 -81.39 24.01 -14.65
N GLU A 22 -82.61 23.67 -15.04
CA GLU A 22 -83.50 24.53 -15.83
C GLU A 22 -84.57 25.20 -14.93
N MET A 23 -85.06 26.36 -15.36
CA MET A 23 -86.03 27.15 -14.60
C MET A 23 -87.40 26.48 -14.61
N ASP A 24 -87.93 26.12 -13.43
CA ASP A 24 -89.29 25.61 -13.28
C ASP A 24 -90.31 26.75 -13.41
N ALA A 25 -90.92 26.87 -14.58
CA ALA A 25 -91.88 27.93 -14.89
C ALA A 25 -93.07 27.98 -13.91
N PHE A 26 -93.46 26.85 -13.29
CA PHE A 26 -94.58 26.80 -12.34
C PHE A 26 -94.22 27.37 -10.96
N LYS A 27 -92.92 27.55 -10.66
CA LYS A 27 -92.43 28.18 -9.42
C LYS A 27 -92.15 29.68 -9.57
N GLY A 28 -92.41 30.25 -10.75
CA GLY A 28 -92.16 31.65 -11.08
C GLY A 28 -90.73 31.91 -11.57
N ARG A 29 -90.50 33.14 -12.07
CA ARG A 29 -89.18 33.56 -12.58
C ARG A 29 -88.23 33.86 -11.41
N SER A 30 -87.22 33.02 -11.25
CA SER A 30 -86.15 33.14 -10.25
C SER A 30 -84.79 32.75 -10.84
N GLN A 31 -83.71 32.95 -10.08
CA GLN A 31 -82.36 32.57 -10.47
C GLN A 31 -82.16 31.07 -10.34
N THR A 32 -81.81 30.42 -11.46
CA THR A 32 -81.58 28.98 -11.52
C THR A 32 -80.10 28.64 -11.45
N THR A 33 -79.31 29.02 -12.46
CA THR A 33 -77.85 28.86 -12.44
C THR A 33 -77.23 29.85 -11.46
N LYS A 34 -76.50 29.35 -10.45
CA LYS A 34 -75.73 30.14 -9.48
C LYS A 34 -74.24 29.86 -9.66
N GLY A 35 -73.44 30.87 -9.97
CA GLY A 35 -72.03 30.72 -10.29
C GLY A 35 -71.77 30.30 -11.74
N ILE A 36 -70.68 29.57 -11.95
CA ILE A 36 -70.27 28.99 -13.24
C ILE A 36 -70.22 27.48 -13.07
N TRP A 37 -70.92 26.75 -13.94
CA TRP A 37 -70.98 25.29 -13.92
C TRP A 37 -70.32 24.73 -15.17
N ILE A 38 -69.65 23.57 -15.05
CA ILE A 38 -68.89 22.95 -16.13
C ILE A 38 -69.32 21.50 -16.34
N ALA A 39 -69.51 21.08 -17.59
CA ALA A 39 -69.92 19.72 -17.93
C ALA A 39 -69.26 19.23 -19.21
N LYS A 40 -69.01 17.91 -19.29
CA LYS A 40 -68.54 17.25 -20.52
C LYS A 40 -69.71 17.06 -21.49
N CYS A 41 -69.51 17.40 -22.75
CA CYS A 41 -70.49 17.18 -23.81
C CYS A 41 -70.56 15.68 -24.15
N LEU A 42 -71.77 15.13 -24.30
CA LEU A 42 -71.96 13.72 -24.65
C LEU A 42 -72.00 13.55 -26.17
N GLY A 43 -71.18 12.64 -26.71
CA GLY A 43 -71.19 12.31 -28.14
C GLY A 43 -70.76 13.48 -29.05
N ILE A 44 -69.69 14.18 -28.67
CA ILE A 44 -68.95 15.14 -29.49
C ILE A 44 -67.47 14.79 -29.41
N GLU A 45 -66.79 14.74 -30.56
CA GLU A 45 -65.34 14.62 -30.67
C GLU A 45 -64.79 15.85 -31.40
N PRO A 46 -63.66 16.45 -30.99
CA PRO A 46 -62.81 16.10 -29.83
C PRO A 46 -63.54 16.30 -28.49
N CYS A 47 -62.90 15.89 -27.39
CA CYS A 47 -63.45 16.00 -26.04
C CYS A 47 -63.82 17.45 -25.68
N THR A 48 -65.10 17.79 -25.81
CA THR A 48 -65.63 19.15 -25.64
C THR A 48 -66.22 19.33 -24.25
N ILE A 49 -65.89 20.45 -23.60
CA ILE A 49 -66.38 20.83 -22.28
C ILE A 49 -67.15 22.16 -22.42
N VAL A 50 -68.34 22.24 -21.84
CA VAL A 50 -69.20 23.44 -21.88
C VAL A 50 -69.33 24.04 -20.49
N MET A 51 -69.38 25.38 -20.44
CA MET A 51 -69.63 26.15 -19.22
C MET A 51 -70.99 26.85 -19.30
N ASP A 52 -71.89 26.57 -18.34
CA ASP A 52 -73.10 27.37 -18.13
C ASP A 52 -72.80 28.48 -17.11
N LEU A 53 -73.14 29.71 -17.46
CA LEU A 53 -72.92 30.88 -16.62
C LEU A 53 -74.25 31.38 -16.08
N GLU A 54 -74.23 31.81 -14.82
CA GLU A 54 -75.29 32.63 -14.22
C GLU A 54 -75.73 33.76 -15.16
N GLY A 55 -77.04 34.01 -15.20
CA GLY A 55 -77.61 35.03 -16.08
C GLY A 55 -77.37 36.43 -15.55
N THR A 56 -77.08 37.35 -16.46
CA THR A 56 -76.93 38.77 -16.15
C THR A 56 -78.26 39.50 -16.04
N ASP A 57 -78.26 40.71 -15.47
CA ASP A 57 -79.46 41.52 -15.22
C ASP A 57 -80.44 40.80 -14.25
N GLY A 58 -79.87 40.21 -13.19
CA GLY A 58 -80.57 39.39 -12.22
C GLY A 58 -81.11 40.18 -11.03
N ARG A 59 -82.44 40.18 -10.84
CA ARG A 59 -83.12 40.85 -9.70
C ARG A 59 -82.55 40.47 -8.32
N GLU A 60 -81.99 39.27 -8.18
CA GLU A 60 -81.54 38.71 -6.90
C GLU A 60 -80.21 39.29 -6.38
N ARG A 61 -79.43 40.01 -7.21
CA ARG A 61 -78.14 40.62 -6.81
C ARG A 61 -78.18 42.13 -6.54
N GLY A 62 -79.20 42.83 -7.02
CA GLY A 62 -79.34 44.29 -6.88
C GLY A 62 -78.47 45.10 -7.84
N GLU A 63 -78.68 46.42 -7.90
CA GLU A 63 -78.07 47.32 -8.90
C GLU A 63 -76.54 47.48 -8.73
N ASP A 64 -75.98 47.22 -7.54
CA ASP A 64 -74.57 47.45 -7.22
C ASP A 64 -73.62 46.25 -7.51
N ASP A 65 -74.08 44.99 -7.44
CA ASP A 65 -73.22 43.79 -7.60
C ASP A 65 -72.99 43.36 -9.07
N THR A 66 -72.77 44.33 -9.96
CA THR A 66 -72.33 44.07 -11.34
C THR A 66 -70.89 43.50 -11.42
N ALA A 67 -70.18 43.42 -10.29
CA ALA A 67 -68.80 42.92 -10.23
C ALA A 67 -68.72 41.44 -10.62
N PHE A 68 -69.61 40.60 -10.08
CA PHE A 68 -69.61 39.17 -10.41
C PHE A 68 -69.96 38.89 -11.87
N GLU A 69 -70.89 39.65 -12.46
CA GLU A 69 -71.25 39.53 -13.89
C GLU A 69 -70.04 39.85 -14.78
N LYS A 70 -69.30 40.91 -14.46
CA LYS A 70 -68.07 41.29 -15.18
C LYS A 70 -66.97 40.23 -15.02
N GLN A 71 -66.73 39.76 -13.79
CA GLN A 71 -65.71 38.75 -13.51
C GLN A 71 -66.01 37.41 -14.19
N SER A 72 -67.26 36.94 -14.12
CA SER A 72 -67.67 35.70 -14.79
C SER A 72 -67.66 35.81 -16.32
N ALA A 73 -68.04 36.96 -16.88
CA ALA A 73 -67.92 37.23 -18.31
C ALA A 73 -66.45 37.24 -18.79
N LEU A 74 -65.57 37.98 -18.10
CA LEU A 74 -64.13 38.02 -18.40
C LEU A 74 -63.49 36.64 -18.28
N PHE A 75 -63.86 35.87 -17.27
CA PHE A 75 -63.33 34.51 -17.06
C PHE A 75 -63.72 33.57 -18.20
N ALA A 76 -65.00 33.54 -18.59
CA ALA A 76 -65.41 32.73 -19.73
C ALA A 76 -64.83 33.23 -21.06
N LEU A 77 -64.58 34.53 -21.23
CA LEU A 77 -63.89 35.04 -22.43
C LEU A 77 -62.40 34.62 -22.48
N ALA A 78 -61.73 34.59 -21.32
CA ALA A 78 -60.33 34.20 -21.21
C ALA A 78 -60.09 32.68 -21.32
N VAL A 79 -61.07 31.86 -20.92
CA VAL A 79 -60.94 30.39 -20.78
C VAL A 79 -61.66 29.60 -21.88
N SER A 80 -62.73 30.14 -22.50
CA SER A 80 -63.52 29.38 -23.47
C SER A 80 -62.94 29.45 -24.87
N ASP A 81 -63.00 28.32 -25.58
CA ASP A 81 -62.66 28.35 -27.00
C ASP A 81 -63.72 29.07 -27.84
N ILE A 82 -65.01 28.82 -27.56
CA ILE A 82 -66.15 29.42 -28.25
C ILE A 82 -67.08 30.03 -27.19
N VAL A 83 -67.49 31.29 -27.37
CA VAL A 83 -68.41 31.97 -26.45
C VAL A 83 -69.79 32.10 -27.08
N LEU A 84 -70.75 31.30 -26.60
CA LEU A 84 -72.15 31.42 -26.99
C LEU A 84 -72.83 32.61 -26.28
N ILE A 85 -73.34 33.56 -27.06
CA ILE A 85 -74.11 34.71 -26.57
C ILE A 85 -75.58 34.49 -26.93
N ASN A 86 -76.42 34.23 -25.93
CA ASN A 86 -77.84 33.95 -26.11
C ASN A 86 -78.67 35.22 -25.87
N MET A 87 -79.33 35.73 -26.91
CA MET A 87 -80.15 36.94 -26.90
C MET A 87 -81.55 36.68 -27.49
N TRP A 88 -82.56 37.39 -27.01
CA TRP A 88 -83.88 37.38 -27.64
C TRP A 88 -83.92 38.30 -28.86
N CYS A 89 -84.62 37.91 -29.92
CA CYS A 89 -84.73 38.71 -31.14
C CYS A 89 -85.38 40.09 -30.89
N HIS A 90 -86.28 40.21 -29.90
CA HIS A 90 -86.92 41.47 -29.53
C HIS A 90 -86.05 42.40 -28.67
N ASP A 91 -84.90 41.92 -28.19
CA ASP A 91 -83.92 42.73 -27.49
C ASP A 91 -82.83 43.29 -28.42
N ILE A 92 -82.72 42.76 -29.65
CA ILE A 92 -81.82 43.31 -30.67
C ILE A 92 -82.19 44.78 -30.94
N GLY A 93 -81.19 45.67 -30.87
CA GLY A 93 -81.34 47.13 -30.95
C GLY A 93 -81.44 47.85 -29.58
N ARG A 94 -81.86 47.18 -28.49
CA ARG A 94 -82.05 47.83 -27.18
C ARG A 94 -80.72 48.08 -26.46
N GLU A 95 -80.49 49.30 -25.97
CA GLU A 95 -79.23 49.72 -25.33
C GLU A 95 -78.91 49.00 -24.00
N GLN A 96 -79.91 48.44 -23.32
CA GLN A 96 -79.75 47.72 -22.03
C GLN A 96 -80.06 46.22 -22.18
N ALA A 97 -81.27 45.87 -22.61
CA ALA A 97 -81.76 44.49 -22.66
C ALA A 97 -80.98 43.56 -23.62
N ALA A 98 -80.30 44.09 -24.65
CA ALA A 98 -79.43 43.32 -25.53
C ALA A 98 -78.14 42.79 -24.85
N ASN A 99 -77.98 42.97 -23.54
CA ASN A 99 -76.68 42.89 -22.84
C ASN A 99 -75.61 43.81 -23.45
N LYS A 100 -76.01 44.83 -24.23
CA LYS A 100 -75.12 45.87 -24.74
C LYS A 100 -74.21 46.44 -23.63
N PRO A 101 -74.63 46.75 -22.39
CA PRO A 101 -73.75 47.27 -21.34
C PRO A 101 -72.68 46.27 -20.87
N LEU A 102 -72.97 44.97 -20.91
CA LEU A 102 -72.03 43.91 -20.57
C LEU A 102 -70.99 43.76 -21.68
N LEU A 103 -71.44 43.60 -22.93
CA LEU A 103 -70.59 43.60 -24.13
C LEU A 103 -69.77 44.89 -24.25
N LYS A 104 -70.32 46.00 -23.77
CA LYS A 104 -69.73 47.34 -23.74
C LYS A 104 -68.81 47.55 -22.54
N THR A 105 -68.93 46.76 -21.47
CA THR A 105 -67.89 46.68 -20.44
C THR A 105 -66.71 45.84 -20.92
N VAL A 106 -66.95 44.89 -21.82
CA VAL A 106 -65.90 44.20 -22.58
C VAL A 106 -65.34 45.11 -23.70
N PHE A 107 -66.14 46.00 -24.32
CA PHE A 107 -65.75 46.83 -25.48
C PHE A 107 -66.58 48.17 -25.64
N ARG A 108 -66.12 49.36 -25.22
CA ARG A 108 -67.01 50.43 -24.67
C ARG A 108 -67.47 51.67 -25.51
N CYS A 109 -68.70 51.66 -26.12
CA CYS A 109 -69.77 52.73 -26.25
C CYS A 109 -70.46 53.10 -27.63
N GLY A 110 -71.75 52.71 -27.85
CA GLY A 110 -72.87 53.67 -28.15
C GLY A 110 -73.97 53.47 -29.28
N LEU A 111 -75.23 53.17 -28.88
CA LEU A 111 -76.56 53.67 -29.37
C LEU A 111 -77.37 53.19 -30.64
N LEU A 112 -78.66 52.81 -30.38
CA LEU A 112 -79.97 52.97 -31.12
C LEU A 112 -80.60 51.93 -32.10
N ASP A 113 -81.45 51.02 -31.55
CA ASP A 113 -82.93 50.81 -31.68
C ASP A 113 -83.74 50.36 -32.96
N GLN A 114 -84.72 49.45 -32.68
CA GLN A 114 -86.03 49.13 -33.34
C GLN A 114 -86.27 48.15 -34.55
N LEU A 115 -86.68 46.92 -34.18
CA LEU A 115 -87.88 46.11 -34.59
C LEU A 115 -88.03 45.35 -35.96
N TYR A 116 -88.56 44.11 -35.83
CA TYR A 116 -89.13 43.19 -36.85
C TYR A 116 -88.41 43.06 -38.21
N THR A 117 -87.31 42.30 -38.22
CA THR A 117 -86.50 42.08 -39.42
C THR A 117 -86.13 40.59 -39.61
N PRO A 118 -86.05 40.08 -40.86
CA PRO A 118 -85.48 38.75 -41.13
C PRO A 118 -84.00 38.65 -40.70
N LEU A 119 -83.47 37.44 -40.54
CA LEU A 119 -82.06 37.23 -40.14
C LEU A 119 -81.08 37.96 -41.08
N GLU A 120 -81.34 37.95 -42.38
CA GLU A 120 -80.59 38.67 -43.43
C GLU A 120 -80.43 40.17 -43.16
N HIS A 121 -81.34 40.77 -42.37
CA HIS A 121 -81.34 42.19 -42.02
C HIS A 121 -80.91 42.42 -40.56
N LEU A 122 -81.09 41.44 -39.67
CA LEU A 122 -80.63 41.49 -38.27
C LEU A 122 -79.12 41.22 -38.13
N GLU A 123 -78.57 40.31 -38.93
CA GLU A 123 -77.15 39.95 -38.87
C GLU A 123 -76.23 41.15 -39.20
N PRO A 124 -76.45 41.95 -40.26
CA PRO A 124 -75.65 43.15 -40.52
C PRO A 124 -75.70 44.15 -39.37
N VAL A 125 -76.88 44.37 -38.78
CA VAL A 125 -77.06 45.29 -37.65
C VAL A 125 -76.31 44.82 -36.40
N LEU A 126 -76.36 43.51 -36.10
CA LEU A 126 -75.58 42.92 -35.00
C LEU A 126 -74.07 43.03 -35.25
N ARG A 127 -73.60 42.77 -36.48
CA ARG A 127 -72.18 42.92 -36.84
C ARG A 127 -71.73 44.38 -36.74
N GLU A 128 -72.54 45.34 -37.20
CA GLU A 128 -72.26 46.77 -37.09
C GLU A 128 -72.24 47.23 -35.63
N ASP A 129 -73.20 46.77 -34.81
CA ASP A 129 -73.23 47.04 -33.37
C ASP A 129 -71.96 46.53 -32.67
N ILE A 130 -71.54 45.28 -32.93
CA ILE A 130 -70.31 44.70 -32.35
C ILE A 130 -69.05 45.43 -32.86
N GLN A 131 -69.02 45.87 -34.11
CA GLN A 131 -67.91 46.65 -34.67
C GLN A 131 -67.80 48.06 -34.03
N LYS A 132 -68.92 48.79 -33.87
CA LYS A 132 -68.96 50.06 -33.13
C LYS A 132 -68.45 49.89 -31.69
N ILE A 133 -68.91 48.81 -31.06
CA ILE A 133 -68.49 48.35 -29.73
C ILE A 133 -66.96 48.11 -29.70
N TRP A 134 -66.37 47.46 -30.71
CA TRP A 134 -64.91 47.27 -30.84
C TRP A 134 -64.11 48.57 -31.13
N ASP A 135 -64.65 49.51 -31.90
CA ASP A 135 -63.93 50.74 -32.25
C ASP A 135 -63.97 51.80 -31.15
N SER A 136 -64.96 51.71 -30.26
CA SER A 136 -65.09 52.57 -29.08
C SER A 136 -64.19 52.16 -27.89
N VAL A 137 -63.51 51.01 -27.95
CA VAL A 137 -62.58 50.57 -26.90
C VAL A 137 -61.29 51.39 -26.92
N ALA A 138 -60.79 51.76 -25.75
CA ALA A 138 -59.42 52.26 -25.59
C ALA A 138 -58.42 51.12 -25.83
N LYS A 139 -57.93 50.99 -27.06
CA LYS A 139 -56.89 50.02 -27.47
C LYS A 139 -55.49 50.57 -27.15
N PRO A 140 -54.52 49.74 -26.74
CA PRO A 140 -53.11 50.16 -26.65
C PRO A 140 -52.57 50.65 -28.01
N GLU A 141 -51.55 51.51 -28.02
CA GLU A 141 -50.96 52.07 -29.25
C GLU A 141 -50.60 51.00 -30.30
N ALA A 142 -50.10 49.83 -29.87
CA ALA A 142 -49.76 48.70 -30.74
C ALA A 142 -50.95 48.04 -31.46
N HIS A 143 -52.19 48.29 -31.02
CA HIS A 143 -53.42 47.67 -31.54
C HIS A 143 -54.52 48.69 -31.91
N LYS A 144 -54.15 49.97 -32.06
CA LYS A 144 -55.09 51.08 -32.25
C LYS A 144 -56.00 50.90 -33.47
N ASP A 145 -55.41 50.46 -34.58
CA ASP A 145 -56.07 50.31 -35.89
C ASP A 145 -56.48 48.85 -36.20
N THR A 146 -56.36 47.93 -35.23
CA THR A 146 -56.65 46.51 -35.46
C THR A 146 -58.15 46.23 -35.62
N ALA A 147 -58.51 45.42 -36.62
CA ALA A 147 -59.88 45.03 -36.90
C ALA A 147 -60.40 43.94 -35.93
N LEU A 148 -61.71 43.92 -35.69
CA LEU A 148 -62.36 42.92 -34.82
C LEU A 148 -62.10 41.48 -35.28
N SER A 149 -62.14 41.27 -36.60
CA SER A 149 -61.96 39.97 -37.26
C SER A 149 -60.58 39.35 -37.08
N GLU A 150 -59.59 40.11 -36.58
CA GLU A 150 -58.27 39.58 -36.24
C GLU A 150 -58.25 38.85 -34.89
N PHE A 151 -59.22 39.16 -34.01
CA PHE A 151 -59.35 38.57 -32.67
C PHE A 151 -60.58 37.67 -32.51
N PHE A 152 -61.68 37.97 -33.21
CA PHE A 152 -62.96 37.27 -33.05
C PHE A 152 -63.60 36.92 -34.39
N ASN A 153 -63.87 35.63 -34.62
CA ASN A 153 -64.88 35.22 -35.59
C ASN A 153 -66.27 35.37 -34.94
N VAL A 154 -67.23 35.94 -35.68
CA VAL A 154 -68.60 36.18 -35.22
C VAL A 154 -69.56 35.49 -36.16
N GLU A 155 -70.35 34.56 -35.63
CA GLU A 155 -71.40 33.83 -36.35
C GLU A 155 -72.74 34.01 -35.63
N VAL A 156 -73.83 34.16 -36.40
CA VAL A 156 -75.17 34.43 -35.88
C VAL A 156 -76.11 33.31 -36.33
N THR A 157 -76.75 32.64 -35.38
CA THR A 157 -77.75 31.58 -35.64
C THR A 157 -79.08 31.98 -35.01
N ALA A 158 -80.14 32.03 -35.82
CA ALA A 158 -81.50 32.25 -35.33
C ALA A 158 -82.17 30.92 -34.94
N LEU A 159 -82.79 30.87 -33.75
CA LEU A 159 -83.58 29.73 -33.28
C LEU A 159 -85.06 30.14 -33.17
N PRO A 160 -86.02 29.30 -33.60
CA PRO A 160 -87.45 29.59 -33.47
C PRO A 160 -87.90 29.49 -32.01
N SER A 161 -89.06 30.06 -31.68
CA SER A 161 -89.62 29.99 -30.31
C SER A 161 -89.82 28.55 -29.85
N TYR A 162 -89.22 28.18 -28.72
CA TYR A 162 -89.34 26.84 -28.13
C TYR A 162 -90.79 26.52 -27.72
N GLU A 163 -91.50 27.49 -27.15
CA GLU A 163 -92.88 27.34 -26.67
C GLU A 163 -93.89 27.20 -27.82
N GLU A 164 -93.67 27.90 -28.94
CA GLU A 164 -94.60 27.89 -30.07
C GLU A 164 -94.26 26.84 -31.14
N LYS A 165 -92.98 26.49 -31.28
CA LYS A 165 -92.44 25.73 -32.44
C LYS A 165 -91.35 24.74 -32.02
N GLU A 166 -91.62 23.97 -30.96
CA GLU A 166 -90.67 23.05 -30.31
C GLU A 166 -89.92 22.11 -31.29
N GLU A 167 -90.63 21.51 -32.26
CA GLU A 167 -90.02 20.60 -33.25
C GLU A 167 -89.05 21.32 -34.21
N GLN A 168 -89.40 22.52 -34.67
CA GLN A 168 -88.49 23.33 -35.51
C GLN A 168 -87.28 23.80 -34.69
N PHE A 169 -87.45 24.07 -33.40
CA PHE A 169 -86.32 24.38 -32.51
C PHE A 169 -85.38 23.19 -32.36
N LYS A 170 -85.91 21.98 -32.11
CA LYS A 170 -85.10 20.74 -32.02
C LYS A 170 -84.31 20.49 -33.31
N GLU A 171 -84.92 20.72 -34.48
CA GLU A 171 -84.26 20.57 -35.77
C GLU A 171 -83.11 21.58 -35.96
N GLN A 172 -83.34 22.87 -35.66
CA GLN A 172 -82.29 23.90 -35.75
C GLN A 172 -81.17 23.69 -34.72
N VAL A 173 -81.48 23.26 -33.49
CA VAL A 173 -80.47 22.88 -32.49
C VAL A 173 -79.63 21.69 -32.96
N LYS A 174 -80.22 20.74 -33.69
CA LYS A 174 -79.48 19.62 -34.29
C LYS A 174 -78.53 20.08 -35.42
N LEU A 175 -78.93 21.07 -36.22
CA LEU A 175 -78.05 21.68 -37.23
C LEU A 175 -76.88 22.42 -36.57
N LEU A 176 -77.15 23.25 -35.56
CA LEU A 176 -76.14 23.94 -34.75
C LEU A 176 -75.18 22.93 -34.09
N ARG A 177 -75.69 21.82 -33.55
CA ARG A 177 -74.87 20.73 -32.97
C ARG A 177 -73.86 20.16 -33.97
N ASN A 178 -74.23 20.01 -35.24
CA ASN A 178 -73.34 19.46 -36.26
C ASN A 178 -72.13 20.38 -36.55
N GLN A 179 -72.26 21.70 -36.38
CA GLN A 179 -71.15 22.65 -36.53
C GLN A 179 -70.07 22.44 -35.44
N PHE A 180 -70.47 22.06 -34.22
CA PHE A 180 -69.53 21.77 -33.13
C PHE A 180 -68.72 20.48 -33.32
N MET A 181 -69.23 19.51 -34.09
CA MET A 181 -68.57 18.20 -34.34
C MET A 181 -67.24 18.29 -35.10
N HIS A 182 -66.99 19.42 -35.77
CA HIS A 182 -65.74 19.68 -36.50
C HIS A 182 -65.11 21.00 -36.07
N SER A 183 -65.44 21.48 -34.86
CA SER A 183 -65.05 22.80 -34.36
C SER A 183 -63.55 23.10 -34.41
N ILE A 184 -62.69 22.11 -34.15
CA ILE A 184 -61.22 22.27 -34.19
C ILE A 184 -60.56 21.95 -35.53
N ALA A 185 -61.31 21.52 -36.54
CA ALA A 185 -60.74 21.24 -37.86
C ALA A 185 -60.34 22.57 -38.56
N PRO A 186 -59.34 22.59 -39.47
CA PRO A 186 -59.00 23.79 -40.22
C PRO A 186 -60.22 24.37 -40.95
N GLY A 187 -60.53 25.66 -40.74
CA GLY A 187 -61.75 26.31 -41.21
C GLY A 187 -63.04 25.99 -40.42
N GLY A 188 -62.95 25.27 -39.30
CA GLY A 188 -64.03 25.12 -38.32
C GLY A 188 -64.04 26.24 -37.26
N LEU A 189 -65.08 26.27 -36.43
CA LEU A 189 -65.39 27.34 -35.45
C LEU A 189 -64.22 27.83 -34.57
N ALA A 190 -63.23 26.98 -34.30
CA ALA A 190 -62.03 27.26 -33.51
C ALA A 190 -60.73 26.75 -34.17
N GLY A 191 -60.76 26.40 -35.46
CA GLY A 191 -59.67 25.71 -36.16
C GLY A 191 -58.40 26.52 -36.37
N ASP A 192 -58.53 27.84 -36.54
CA ASP A 192 -57.41 28.72 -36.92
C ASP A 192 -56.60 29.24 -35.70
N ARG A 193 -56.91 28.76 -34.49
CA ARG A 193 -56.41 29.34 -33.24
C ARG A 193 -54.97 28.92 -32.92
N ARG A 194 -54.12 29.91 -32.64
CA ARG A 194 -52.73 29.69 -32.19
C ARG A 194 -52.66 29.66 -30.67
N GLY A 195 -51.90 28.72 -30.11
CA GLY A 195 -51.56 28.69 -28.68
C GLY A 195 -52.51 27.88 -27.78
N VAL A 196 -53.09 26.80 -28.30
CA VAL A 196 -53.93 25.84 -27.55
C VAL A 196 -53.23 25.39 -26.25
N LEU A 197 -53.98 25.40 -25.14
CA LEU A 197 -53.51 24.90 -23.85
C LEU A 197 -53.77 23.39 -23.73
N PRO A 198 -52.78 22.53 -23.41
CA PRO A 198 -53.03 21.12 -23.16
C PRO A 198 -53.96 20.91 -21.97
N ALA A 199 -54.84 19.89 -22.04
CA ALA A 199 -55.88 19.64 -21.04
C ALA A 199 -55.34 19.45 -19.60
N SER A 200 -54.13 18.92 -19.44
CA SER A 200 -53.43 18.82 -18.15
C SER A 200 -53.11 20.18 -17.52
N GLY A 201 -52.92 21.22 -18.33
CA GLY A 201 -52.73 22.61 -17.89
C GLY A 201 -54.03 23.34 -17.53
N PHE A 202 -55.19 22.88 -18.03
CA PHE A 202 -56.46 23.63 -17.95
C PHE A 202 -56.88 23.99 -16.52
N SER A 203 -56.90 23.03 -15.59
CA SER A 203 -57.36 23.27 -14.21
C SER A 203 -56.52 24.33 -13.48
N PHE A 204 -55.19 24.22 -13.56
CA PHE A 204 -54.27 25.20 -12.97
C PHE A 204 -54.41 26.57 -13.66
N SER A 205 -54.49 26.59 -14.99
CA SER A 205 -54.67 27.81 -15.76
C SER A 205 -55.96 28.55 -15.38
N ALA A 206 -57.08 27.84 -15.30
CA ALA A 206 -58.37 28.40 -14.90
C ALA A 206 -58.33 28.97 -13.47
N GLN A 207 -57.69 28.27 -12.52
CA GLN A 207 -57.55 28.77 -11.14
C GLN A 207 -56.75 30.07 -11.07
N GLN A 208 -55.64 30.19 -11.80
CA GLN A 208 -54.81 31.38 -11.79
C GLN A 208 -55.48 32.56 -12.53
N MET A 209 -56.10 32.32 -13.70
CA MET A 209 -56.90 33.33 -14.40
C MET A 209 -58.04 33.85 -13.51
N TRP A 210 -58.78 32.95 -12.84
CA TRP A 210 -59.84 33.35 -11.91
C TRP A 210 -59.32 34.17 -10.74
N LYS A 211 -58.12 33.86 -10.21
CA LYS A 211 -57.50 34.64 -9.14
C LYS A 211 -57.18 36.08 -9.59
N VAL A 212 -56.55 36.26 -10.75
CA VAL A 212 -56.22 37.58 -11.32
C VAL A 212 -57.48 38.41 -11.57
N ILE A 213 -58.51 37.79 -12.17
CA ILE A 213 -59.80 38.42 -12.45
C ILE A 213 -60.52 38.82 -11.16
N LYS A 214 -60.50 37.97 -10.13
CA LYS A 214 -61.11 38.26 -8.82
C LYS A 214 -60.40 39.42 -8.09
N GLU A 215 -59.09 39.56 -8.31
CA GLU A 215 -58.28 40.69 -7.80
C GLU A 215 -58.43 41.97 -8.66
N ASN A 216 -59.23 41.95 -9.74
CA ASN A 216 -59.42 43.03 -10.71
C ASN A 216 -58.11 43.59 -11.29
N LYS A 217 -57.14 42.71 -11.54
CA LYS A 217 -55.85 43.04 -12.17
C LYS A 217 -55.89 42.74 -13.67
N ASP A 218 -55.00 43.41 -14.43
CA ASP A 218 -54.83 43.14 -15.86
C ASP A 218 -54.37 41.70 -16.10
N LEU A 219 -55.04 41.01 -17.03
CA LEU A 219 -54.80 39.61 -17.35
C LEU A 219 -53.87 39.47 -18.57
N ASP A 220 -52.56 39.42 -18.32
CA ASP A 220 -51.55 39.12 -19.34
C ASP A 220 -51.59 37.62 -19.72
N LEU A 221 -52.36 37.28 -20.75
CA LEU A 221 -52.51 35.91 -21.25
C LEU A 221 -51.17 35.30 -21.77
N PRO A 222 -50.33 36.02 -22.56
CA PRO A 222 -48.98 35.56 -22.90
C PRO A 222 -48.10 35.20 -21.69
N ALA A 223 -47.94 36.11 -20.72
CA ALA A 223 -47.12 35.86 -19.54
C ALA A 223 -47.70 34.72 -18.68
N HIS A 224 -49.03 34.66 -18.57
CA HIS A 224 -49.73 33.57 -17.90
C HIS A 224 -49.47 32.22 -18.57
N LYS A 225 -49.46 32.14 -19.91
CA LYS A 225 -49.13 30.90 -20.65
C LYS A 225 -47.70 30.43 -20.33
N VAL A 226 -46.74 31.36 -20.30
CA VAL A 226 -45.33 31.07 -19.94
C VAL A 226 -45.23 30.60 -18.48
N MET A 227 -45.97 31.19 -17.55
CA MET A 227 -46.06 30.74 -16.16
C MET A 227 -46.61 29.31 -16.04
N VAL A 228 -47.74 29.00 -16.70
CA VAL A 228 -48.33 27.65 -16.69
C VAL A 228 -47.38 26.62 -17.28
N ALA A 229 -46.74 26.95 -18.41
CA ALA A 229 -45.68 26.13 -19.00
C ALA A 229 -44.53 25.90 -18.02
N THR A 230 -44.09 26.94 -17.29
CA THR A 230 -42.95 26.85 -16.37
C THR A 230 -43.21 25.87 -15.23
N VAL A 231 -44.38 25.98 -14.60
CA VAL A 231 -44.78 25.07 -13.52
C VAL A 231 -44.94 23.64 -14.03
N ARG A 232 -45.64 23.42 -15.16
CA ARG A 232 -45.86 22.07 -15.68
C ARG A 232 -44.58 21.41 -16.20
N CYS A 233 -43.74 22.13 -16.93
CA CYS A 233 -42.44 21.62 -17.38
C CYS A 233 -41.48 21.32 -16.23
N GLU A 234 -41.63 21.98 -15.08
CA GLU A 234 -40.88 21.68 -13.86
C GLU A 234 -41.42 20.46 -13.11
N GLU A 235 -42.74 20.31 -12.99
CA GLU A 235 -43.37 19.11 -12.42
C GLU A 235 -42.98 17.85 -13.22
N ILE A 236 -43.11 17.87 -14.55
CA ILE A 236 -42.72 16.76 -15.43
C ILE A 236 -41.23 16.43 -15.25
N ALA A 237 -40.35 17.44 -15.21
CA ALA A 237 -38.91 17.21 -14.99
C ALA A 237 -38.62 16.57 -13.62
N ASN A 238 -39.27 17.04 -12.56
CA ASN A 238 -39.10 16.47 -11.22
C ASN A 238 -39.64 15.03 -11.14
N GLU A 239 -40.75 14.73 -11.82
CA GLU A 239 -41.29 13.38 -11.94
C GLU A 239 -40.30 12.45 -12.65
N LYS A 240 -39.82 12.81 -13.86
CA LYS A 240 -38.89 11.95 -14.62
C LYS A 240 -37.57 11.70 -13.87
N LEU A 241 -37.05 12.70 -13.16
CA LEU A 241 -35.87 12.51 -12.30
C LEU A 241 -36.15 11.56 -11.12
N SER A 242 -37.33 11.65 -10.51
CA SER A 242 -37.72 10.79 -9.38
C SER A 242 -37.95 9.34 -9.82
N CYS A 243 -38.53 9.15 -11.02
CA CYS A 243 -38.64 7.84 -11.65
C CYS A 243 -37.26 7.25 -11.97
N LEU A 244 -36.36 8.00 -12.62
CA LEU A 244 -34.99 7.56 -12.88
C LEU A 244 -34.24 7.16 -11.60
N ALA A 245 -34.38 7.94 -10.52
CA ALA A 245 -33.75 7.62 -9.24
C ALA A 245 -34.26 6.31 -8.60
N SER A 246 -35.40 5.79 -9.06
CA SER A 246 -36.02 4.55 -8.60
C SER A 246 -36.08 3.47 -9.71
N ASP A 247 -35.42 3.70 -10.84
CA ASP A 247 -35.46 2.82 -12.02
C ASP A 247 -34.65 1.53 -11.77
N GLU A 248 -35.27 0.38 -12.03
CA GLU A 248 -34.68 -0.93 -11.77
C GLU A 248 -33.39 -1.15 -12.58
N GLY A 249 -33.38 -0.76 -13.86
CA GLY A 249 -32.20 -0.89 -14.73
C GLY A 249 -31.05 0.05 -14.34
N TRP A 250 -31.36 1.25 -13.86
CA TRP A 250 -30.37 2.16 -13.28
C TRP A 250 -29.79 1.63 -11.97
N LEU A 251 -30.64 1.13 -11.06
CA LEU A 251 -30.22 0.58 -9.77
C LEU A 251 -29.35 -0.66 -9.95
N GLU A 252 -29.74 -1.60 -10.81
CA GLU A 252 -28.92 -2.76 -11.19
C GLU A 252 -27.56 -2.33 -11.77
N LEU A 253 -27.54 -1.35 -12.68
CA LEU A 253 -26.30 -0.86 -13.29
C LEU A 253 -25.39 -0.18 -12.27
N SER A 254 -25.96 0.59 -11.34
CA SER A 254 -25.25 1.27 -10.27
C SER A 254 -24.63 0.29 -9.26
N GLU A 255 -25.38 -0.75 -8.84
CA GLU A 255 -24.90 -1.81 -7.95
C GLU A 255 -23.83 -2.68 -8.62
N ALA A 256 -24.03 -3.04 -9.90
CA ALA A 256 -23.04 -3.80 -10.67
C ALA A 256 -21.69 -3.06 -10.76
N VAL A 257 -21.72 -1.72 -10.92
CA VAL A 257 -20.52 -0.89 -10.93
C VAL A 257 -19.82 -0.86 -9.56
N GLN A 258 -20.53 -0.90 -8.43
CA GLN A 258 -19.87 -1.01 -7.12
C GLN A 258 -19.10 -2.33 -6.95
N SER A 259 -19.50 -3.38 -7.67
CA SER A 259 -18.86 -4.69 -7.63
C SER A 259 -17.66 -4.81 -8.58
N GLY A 260 -17.59 -4.00 -9.64
CA GLY A 260 -16.48 -4.03 -10.60
C GLY A 260 -16.81 -3.39 -11.96
N PRO A 261 -15.93 -3.57 -12.96
CA PRO A 261 -16.12 -2.98 -14.28
C PRO A 261 -17.25 -3.67 -15.07
N VAL A 262 -18.22 -2.89 -15.55
CA VAL A 262 -19.40 -3.39 -16.28
C VAL A 262 -19.25 -3.15 -17.79
N SER A 263 -19.29 -4.23 -18.58
CA SER A 263 -19.30 -4.11 -20.05
C SER A 263 -20.60 -3.52 -20.58
N GLY A 264 -20.47 -2.64 -21.57
CA GLY A 264 -21.54 -1.87 -22.19
C GLY A 264 -22.08 -0.74 -21.32
N PHE A 265 -21.35 -0.29 -20.29
CA PHE A 265 -21.82 0.71 -19.32
C PHE A 265 -22.36 1.97 -19.99
N GLY A 266 -21.56 2.62 -20.85
CA GLY A 266 -21.93 3.87 -21.50
C GLY A 266 -23.17 3.71 -22.40
N LYS A 267 -23.29 2.58 -23.11
CA LYS A 267 -24.44 2.27 -23.97
C LYS A 267 -25.72 2.01 -23.15
N LYS A 268 -25.63 1.23 -22.07
CA LYS A 268 -26.75 0.94 -21.16
C LYS A 268 -27.25 2.22 -20.51
N LEU A 269 -26.34 2.98 -19.89
CA LEU A 269 -26.65 4.25 -19.25
C LEU A 269 -27.26 5.23 -20.27
N SER A 270 -26.64 5.42 -21.44
CA SER A 270 -27.19 6.28 -22.49
C SER A 270 -28.61 5.89 -22.90
N SER A 271 -28.93 4.59 -22.97
CA SER A 271 -30.27 4.12 -23.33
C SER A 271 -31.32 4.41 -22.25
N ILE A 272 -30.95 4.33 -20.97
CA ILE A 272 -31.83 4.69 -19.85
C ILE A 272 -32.08 6.21 -19.87
N LEU A 273 -31.01 7.01 -20.01
CA LEU A 273 -31.13 8.47 -20.06
C LEU A 273 -31.93 8.95 -21.27
N ASP A 274 -31.70 8.37 -22.46
CA ASP A 274 -32.45 8.66 -23.69
C ASP A 274 -33.96 8.40 -23.50
N SER A 275 -34.35 7.36 -22.75
CA SER A 275 -35.78 7.08 -22.48
C SER A 275 -36.44 8.19 -21.66
N TYR A 276 -35.85 8.56 -20.53
CA TYR A 276 -36.42 9.58 -19.64
C TYR A 276 -36.42 10.98 -20.26
N LEU A 277 -35.39 11.35 -21.02
CA LEU A 277 -35.36 12.61 -21.77
C LEU A 277 -36.39 12.60 -22.93
N SER A 278 -36.56 11.47 -23.62
CA SER A 278 -37.58 11.33 -24.67
C SER A 278 -39.01 11.41 -24.12
N ASP A 279 -39.27 10.84 -22.94
CA ASP A 279 -40.58 10.90 -22.29
C ASP A 279 -40.90 12.30 -21.76
N TYR A 280 -39.90 13.03 -21.26
CA TYR A 280 -40.01 14.47 -21.01
C TYR A 280 -40.40 15.22 -22.29
N ASP A 281 -39.68 15.01 -23.39
CA ASP A 281 -39.91 15.70 -24.66
C ASP A 281 -41.31 15.43 -25.24
N LYS A 282 -41.86 14.22 -25.05
CA LYS A 282 -43.25 13.85 -25.43
C LYS A 282 -44.31 14.56 -24.61
N GLU A 283 -44.14 14.62 -23.28
CA GLU A 283 -45.12 15.26 -22.39
C GLU A 283 -45.06 16.78 -22.43
N ALA A 284 -43.85 17.33 -22.62
CA ALA A 284 -43.62 18.77 -22.69
C ALA A 284 -43.97 19.39 -24.06
N VAL A 285 -44.31 18.58 -25.08
CA VAL A 285 -44.43 19.00 -26.49
C VAL A 285 -45.44 20.14 -26.71
N TYR A 286 -46.49 20.21 -25.89
CA TYR A 286 -47.60 21.17 -26.01
C TYR A 286 -47.37 22.51 -25.30
N PHE A 287 -46.26 22.67 -24.58
CA PHE A 287 -45.94 23.90 -23.84
C PHE A 287 -45.04 24.84 -24.65
N ASP A 288 -44.74 26.00 -24.06
CA ASP A 288 -43.86 27.00 -24.67
C ASP A 288 -42.45 26.45 -24.96
N ASP A 289 -41.90 26.77 -26.14
CA ASP A 289 -40.65 26.19 -26.63
C ASP A 289 -39.42 26.66 -25.85
N GLY A 290 -39.38 27.94 -25.45
CA GLY A 290 -38.29 28.47 -24.62
C GLY A 290 -38.31 27.88 -23.22
N VAL A 291 -39.50 27.76 -22.64
CA VAL A 291 -39.69 27.17 -21.31
C VAL A 291 -39.32 25.68 -21.28
N ARG A 292 -39.87 24.87 -22.21
CA ARG A 292 -39.59 23.42 -22.23
C ARG A 292 -38.12 23.15 -22.49
N THR A 293 -37.46 23.90 -23.38
CA THR A 293 -36.03 23.73 -23.67
C THR A 293 -35.16 24.08 -22.46
N THR A 294 -35.49 25.17 -21.76
CA THR A 294 -34.79 25.56 -20.53
C THR A 294 -34.96 24.51 -19.42
N LYS A 295 -36.18 24.00 -19.22
CA LYS A 295 -36.47 22.98 -18.20
C LYS A 295 -35.89 21.61 -18.57
N ARG A 296 -35.81 21.27 -19.86
CA ARG A 296 -35.10 20.08 -20.38
C ARG A 296 -33.61 20.12 -20.05
N GLN A 297 -32.93 21.25 -20.27
CA GLN A 297 -31.52 21.43 -19.91
C GLN A 297 -31.29 21.32 -18.39
N GLN A 298 -32.21 21.85 -17.58
CA GLN A 298 -32.17 21.70 -16.12
C GLN A 298 -32.36 20.23 -15.67
N LEU A 299 -33.25 19.48 -16.35
CA LEU A 299 -33.43 18.04 -16.13
C LEU A 299 -32.14 17.28 -16.48
N GLU A 300 -31.60 17.50 -17.67
CA GLU A 300 -30.38 16.86 -18.18
C GLU A 300 -29.19 17.07 -17.23
N SER A 301 -28.98 18.30 -16.75
CA SER A 301 -27.94 18.59 -15.75
C SER A 301 -28.14 17.83 -14.42
N ARG A 302 -29.38 17.64 -13.95
CA ARG A 302 -29.68 16.93 -12.69
C ARG A 302 -29.56 15.42 -12.84
N VAL A 303 -29.97 14.90 -14.00
CA VAL A 303 -29.78 13.51 -14.41
C VAL A 303 -28.29 13.17 -14.44
N LEU A 304 -27.46 14.00 -15.10
CA LEU A 304 -26.01 13.80 -15.15
C LEU A 304 -25.37 13.84 -13.76
N GLN A 305 -25.81 14.73 -12.87
CA GLN A 305 -25.34 14.78 -11.47
C GLN A 305 -25.68 13.50 -10.68
N LEU A 306 -26.85 12.91 -10.89
CA LEU A 306 -27.28 11.67 -10.25
C LEU A 306 -26.40 10.48 -10.64
N VAL A 307 -26.03 10.39 -11.93
CA VAL A 307 -25.33 9.20 -12.48
C VAL A 307 -23.80 9.33 -12.48
N HIS A 308 -23.25 10.54 -12.39
CA HIS A 308 -21.81 10.81 -12.37
C HIS A 308 -20.99 10.01 -11.33
N PRO A 309 -21.48 9.75 -10.09
CA PRO A 309 -20.75 8.90 -9.14
C PRO A 309 -20.48 7.48 -9.66
N ALA A 310 -21.40 6.88 -10.42
CA ALA A 310 -21.20 5.56 -11.02
C ALA A 310 -20.17 5.62 -12.16
N PHE A 311 -20.21 6.67 -12.99
CA PHE A 311 -19.18 6.89 -14.02
C PHE A 311 -17.77 6.99 -13.42
N VAL A 312 -17.59 7.77 -12.34
CA VAL A 312 -16.30 7.88 -11.64
C VAL A 312 -15.87 6.55 -11.01
N ALA A 313 -16.80 5.78 -10.45
CA ALA A 313 -16.50 4.44 -9.93
C ALA A 313 -16.04 3.49 -11.05
N MET A 314 -16.75 3.45 -12.18
CA MET A 314 -16.41 2.64 -13.36
C MET A 314 -15.00 2.94 -13.87
N LEU A 315 -14.65 4.22 -14.07
CA LEU A 315 -13.28 4.62 -14.44
C LEU A 315 -12.25 4.29 -13.35
N GLY A 316 -12.65 4.33 -12.08
CA GLY A 316 -11.84 3.85 -10.95
C GLY A 316 -11.49 2.37 -11.05
N HIS A 317 -12.44 1.52 -11.44
CA HIS A 317 -12.21 0.09 -11.68
C HIS A 317 -11.33 -0.17 -12.91
N LEU A 318 -11.57 0.55 -14.02
CA LEU A 318 -10.72 0.46 -15.22
C LEU A 318 -9.26 0.83 -14.93
N ARG A 319 -9.02 1.90 -14.17
CA ARG A 319 -7.67 2.30 -13.72
C ARG A 319 -7.00 1.18 -12.91
N SER A 320 -7.70 0.61 -11.92
CA SER A 320 -7.14 -0.47 -11.10
C SER A 320 -6.79 -1.69 -11.94
N LYS A 321 -7.69 -2.11 -12.85
CA LYS A 321 -7.47 -3.22 -13.77
C LYS A 321 -6.27 -3.00 -14.70
N ALA A 322 -6.12 -1.79 -15.27
CA ALA A 322 -4.98 -1.45 -16.11
C ALA A 322 -3.66 -1.40 -15.32
N LEU A 323 -3.68 -0.92 -14.08
CA LEU A 323 -2.52 -0.92 -13.19
C LEU A 323 -2.12 -2.34 -12.75
N ASP A 324 -3.08 -3.22 -12.50
CA ASP A 324 -2.79 -4.62 -12.14
C ASP A 324 -2.23 -5.40 -13.32
N LYS A 325 -2.75 -5.18 -14.53
CA LYS A 325 -2.11 -5.67 -15.77
C LYS A 325 -0.67 -5.19 -15.91
N PHE A 326 -0.41 -3.91 -15.68
CA PHE A 326 0.95 -3.36 -15.75
C PHE A 326 1.92 -4.11 -14.84
N LYS A 327 1.51 -4.43 -13.61
CA LYS A 327 2.33 -5.22 -12.66
C LYS A 327 2.63 -6.61 -13.22
N THR A 328 1.60 -7.35 -13.67
CA THR A 328 1.76 -8.71 -14.19
C THR A 328 2.64 -8.74 -15.44
N GLU A 329 2.39 -7.86 -16.42
CA GLU A 329 3.22 -7.79 -17.63
C GLU A 329 4.68 -7.37 -17.31
N LEU A 330 4.89 -6.49 -16.33
CA LEU A 330 6.23 -6.09 -15.90
C LEU A 330 6.97 -7.25 -15.22
N GLU A 331 6.32 -7.97 -14.30
CA GLU A 331 6.89 -9.14 -13.63
C GLU A 331 7.26 -10.23 -14.64
N GLU A 332 6.33 -10.62 -15.53
CA GLU A 332 6.59 -11.58 -16.60
C GLU A 332 7.76 -11.14 -17.51
N SER A 333 7.75 -9.88 -17.97
CA SER A 333 8.77 -9.35 -18.87
C SER A 333 10.18 -9.35 -18.25
N LEU A 334 10.28 -9.13 -16.93
CA LEU A 334 11.53 -9.21 -16.19
C LEU A 334 12.01 -10.65 -15.98
N ASP A 335 11.09 -11.60 -15.73
CA ASP A 335 11.42 -13.03 -15.63
C ASP A 335 11.90 -13.62 -16.97
N TRP A 336 11.41 -13.10 -18.10
CA TRP A 336 11.94 -13.39 -19.44
C TRP A 336 13.29 -12.72 -19.75
N GLY A 337 13.88 -12.00 -18.79
CA GLY A 337 15.21 -11.40 -18.92
C GLY A 337 15.29 -10.19 -19.85
N ARG A 338 14.16 -9.49 -20.10
CA ARG A 338 14.18 -8.22 -20.85
C ARG A 338 14.76 -7.09 -20.00
N GLY A 339 15.36 -6.10 -20.67
CA GLY A 339 15.92 -4.92 -20.00
C GLY A 339 14.82 -4.09 -19.33
N PHE A 340 15.04 -3.73 -18.06
CA PHE A 340 14.05 -3.10 -17.19
C PHE A 340 13.33 -1.88 -17.81
N ALA A 341 14.07 -0.94 -18.40
CA ALA A 341 13.50 0.26 -19.00
C ALA A 341 12.63 -0.04 -20.23
N ALA A 342 12.99 -1.05 -21.02
CA ALA A 342 12.18 -1.52 -22.15
C ALA A 342 10.90 -2.20 -21.64
N SER A 343 11.00 -3.11 -20.67
CA SER A 343 9.84 -3.76 -20.02
C SER A 343 8.84 -2.73 -19.48
N VAL A 344 9.32 -1.72 -18.73
CA VAL A 344 8.46 -0.66 -18.21
C VAL A 344 7.76 0.11 -19.33
N ARG A 345 8.45 0.48 -20.42
CA ARG A 345 7.82 1.15 -21.57
C ARG A 345 6.75 0.30 -22.23
N ASP A 346 7.09 -0.94 -22.58
CA ASP A 346 6.19 -1.85 -23.30
C ASP A 346 4.92 -2.14 -22.48
N SER A 347 5.07 -2.47 -21.19
CA SER A 347 3.93 -2.70 -20.28
C SER A 347 3.13 -1.43 -20.00
N THR A 348 3.77 -0.26 -19.91
CA THR A 348 3.06 1.04 -19.78
C THR A 348 2.21 1.31 -21.01
N GLN A 349 2.76 1.13 -22.21
CA GLN A 349 2.02 1.32 -23.46
C GLN A 349 0.87 0.31 -23.60
N SER A 350 1.11 -0.96 -23.28
CA SER A 350 0.08 -2.02 -23.29
C SER A 350 -1.08 -1.74 -22.32
N SER A 351 -0.78 -1.22 -21.13
CA SER A 351 -1.78 -0.90 -20.11
C SER A 351 -2.54 0.39 -20.42
N LEU A 352 -1.88 1.44 -20.93
CA LEU A 352 -2.53 2.68 -21.36
C LEU A 352 -3.44 2.44 -22.58
N LEU A 353 -3.00 1.69 -23.59
CA LEU A 353 -3.82 1.36 -24.75
C LEU A 353 -5.10 0.59 -24.37
N GLN A 354 -5.01 -0.33 -23.41
CA GLN A 354 -6.19 -1.04 -22.91
C GLN A 354 -7.11 -0.11 -22.09
N PHE A 355 -6.55 0.76 -21.26
CA PHE A 355 -7.34 1.75 -20.53
C PHE A 355 -8.11 2.66 -21.50
N ASP A 356 -7.42 3.24 -22.48
CA ASP A 356 -8.01 4.12 -23.50
C ASP A 356 -9.08 3.38 -24.32
N GLN A 357 -8.87 2.10 -24.64
CA GLN A 357 -9.86 1.27 -25.33
C GLN A 357 -11.09 0.95 -24.46
N GLU A 358 -10.92 0.61 -23.19
CA GLU A 358 -12.03 0.26 -22.30
C GLU A 358 -12.85 1.49 -21.88
N CYS A 359 -12.21 2.67 -21.74
CA CYS A 359 -12.90 3.93 -21.50
C CYS A 359 -13.88 4.33 -22.64
N SER A 360 -13.55 4.00 -23.89
CA SER A 360 -14.45 4.25 -25.03
C SER A 360 -15.83 3.55 -24.95
N ASP A 361 -15.98 2.52 -24.09
CA ASP A 361 -17.26 1.84 -23.82
C ASP A 361 -18.00 2.42 -22.59
N VAL A 362 -17.34 3.29 -21.81
CA VAL A 362 -17.89 4.01 -20.66
C VAL A 362 -18.50 5.36 -21.07
N ALA A 363 -17.99 5.99 -22.13
CA ALA A 363 -18.50 7.23 -22.69
C ALA A 363 -20.02 7.18 -22.96
N ILE A 364 -20.74 8.24 -22.56
CA ILE A 364 -22.19 8.39 -22.76
C ILE A 364 -22.51 9.43 -23.83
N LYS A 365 -23.68 9.33 -24.47
CA LYS A 365 -24.09 10.30 -25.50
C LYS A 365 -24.39 11.70 -24.93
N GLN A 366 -24.84 11.76 -23.68
CA GLN A 366 -25.39 12.97 -23.06
C GLN A 366 -24.34 13.86 -22.38
N ALA A 367 -23.09 13.40 -22.23
CA ALA A 367 -22.01 14.21 -21.68
C ALA A 367 -20.63 13.79 -22.20
N ASP A 368 -19.83 14.80 -22.54
CA ASP A 368 -18.40 14.66 -22.82
C ASP A 368 -17.61 14.87 -21.51
N TRP A 369 -17.51 13.81 -20.71
CA TRP A 369 -16.83 13.85 -19.41
C TRP A 369 -15.32 13.64 -19.55
N ASP A 370 -14.54 14.48 -18.87
CA ASP A 370 -13.07 14.47 -18.93
C ASP A 370 -12.44 13.25 -18.21
N GLU A 371 -12.00 12.28 -18.99
CA GLU A 371 -11.29 11.08 -18.54
C GLU A 371 -9.79 11.34 -18.25
N SER A 372 -9.24 12.47 -18.72
CA SER A 372 -7.79 12.73 -18.72
C SER A 372 -7.19 12.72 -17.30
N ARG A 373 -7.93 13.24 -16.31
CA ARG A 373 -7.50 13.27 -14.90
C ARG A 373 -7.27 11.87 -14.32
N ILE A 374 -8.06 10.88 -14.74
CA ILE A 374 -7.94 9.49 -14.28
C ILE A 374 -6.82 8.79 -15.05
N ARG A 375 -6.66 9.10 -16.34
CA ARG A 375 -5.53 8.66 -17.16
C ARG A 375 -4.18 9.16 -16.63
N GLU A 376 -4.08 10.44 -16.27
CA GLU A 376 -2.90 11.00 -15.60
C GLU A 376 -2.63 10.33 -14.26
N LYS A 377 -3.68 9.99 -13.50
CA LYS A 377 -3.55 9.28 -12.23
C LYS A 377 -2.98 7.87 -12.46
N LEU A 378 -3.45 7.17 -13.49
CA LEU A 378 -2.89 5.87 -13.92
C LEU A 378 -1.39 5.99 -14.26
N ILE A 379 -1.00 7.01 -15.03
CA ILE A 379 0.41 7.27 -15.37
C ILE A 379 1.24 7.48 -14.09
N ARG A 380 0.79 8.33 -13.17
CA ARG A 380 1.49 8.57 -11.88
C ARG A 380 1.59 7.30 -11.02
N ASP A 381 0.53 6.47 -10.98
CA ASP A 381 0.54 5.20 -10.24
C ASP A 381 1.52 4.18 -10.87
N ILE A 382 1.59 4.12 -12.20
CA ILE A 382 2.55 3.30 -12.97
C ILE A 382 3.98 3.76 -12.72
N GLU A 383 4.26 5.07 -12.84
CA GLU A 383 5.60 5.66 -12.60
C GLU A 383 6.09 5.44 -11.17
N ALA A 384 5.19 5.58 -10.19
CA ALA A 384 5.50 5.30 -8.78
C ALA A 384 5.82 3.81 -8.56
N HIS A 385 5.04 2.90 -9.14
CA HIS A 385 5.30 1.47 -9.05
C HIS A 385 6.62 1.08 -9.75
N ALA A 386 6.85 1.55 -10.98
CA ALA A 386 8.08 1.33 -11.72
C ALA A 386 9.31 1.86 -10.96
N THR A 387 9.20 3.00 -10.28
CA THR A 387 10.27 3.56 -9.44
C THR A 387 10.54 2.73 -8.19
N SER A 388 9.49 2.13 -7.60
CA SER A 388 9.62 1.19 -6.48
C SER A 388 10.31 -0.12 -6.91
N ILE A 389 9.86 -0.76 -7.99
CA ILE A 389 10.50 -2.00 -8.50
C ILE A 389 11.95 -1.73 -8.93
N ARG A 390 12.22 -0.58 -9.55
CA ARG A 390 13.58 -0.15 -9.92
C ARG A 390 14.51 -0.06 -8.71
N SER A 391 14.09 0.57 -7.61
CA SER A 391 14.95 0.70 -6.42
C SER A 391 15.21 -0.65 -5.75
N ILE A 392 14.21 -1.55 -5.71
CA ILE A 392 14.35 -2.93 -5.21
C ILE A 392 15.37 -3.70 -6.07
N LYS A 393 15.17 -3.77 -7.39
CA LYS A 393 16.05 -4.52 -8.31
C LYS A 393 17.48 -3.98 -8.32
N LEU A 394 17.67 -2.66 -8.21
CA LEU A 394 19.00 -2.06 -8.07
C LEU A 394 19.66 -2.41 -6.72
N SER A 395 18.90 -2.45 -5.63
CA SER A 395 19.40 -2.89 -4.32
C SER A 395 19.82 -4.36 -4.33
N ASP A 396 19.03 -5.23 -4.95
CA ASP A 396 19.35 -6.66 -5.11
C ASP A 396 20.63 -6.86 -5.94
N LEU A 397 20.76 -6.11 -7.03
CA LEU A 397 21.92 -6.13 -7.93
C LEU A 397 23.22 -5.65 -7.25
N ILE A 398 23.14 -4.56 -6.47
CA ILE A 398 24.26 -4.09 -5.65
C ILE A 398 24.65 -5.15 -4.62
N THR A 399 23.68 -5.70 -3.89
CA THR A 399 23.91 -6.75 -2.87
C THR A 399 24.56 -7.99 -3.49
N TYR A 400 24.15 -8.38 -4.70
CA TYR A 400 24.75 -9.47 -5.46
C TYR A 400 26.24 -9.23 -5.75
N TYR A 401 26.60 -8.07 -6.31
CA TYR A 401 27.99 -7.75 -6.60
C TYR A 401 28.83 -7.52 -5.32
N GLU A 402 28.28 -6.91 -4.28
CA GLU A 402 28.95 -6.76 -2.98
C GLU A 402 29.27 -8.12 -2.35
N LYS A 403 28.35 -9.09 -2.44
CA LYS A 403 28.57 -10.47 -2.03
C LYS A 403 29.66 -11.13 -2.88
N GLN A 404 29.57 -11.04 -4.21
CA GLN A 404 30.59 -11.60 -5.12
C GLN A 404 32.00 -11.05 -4.84
N ILE A 405 32.13 -9.74 -4.63
CA ILE A 405 33.39 -9.08 -4.26
C ILE A 405 33.90 -9.62 -2.92
N THR A 406 33.00 -9.81 -1.95
CA THR A 406 33.38 -10.35 -0.63
C THR A 406 33.90 -11.78 -0.74
N GLU A 407 33.25 -12.63 -1.52
CA GLU A 407 33.67 -14.00 -1.78
C GLU A 407 35.00 -14.07 -2.57
N GLU A 408 35.15 -13.29 -3.64
CA GLU A 408 36.36 -13.28 -4.49
C GLU A 408 37.58 -12.59 -3.83
N LEU A 409 37.40 -11.72 -2.84
CA LEU A 409 38.51 -11.05 -2.12
C LEU A 409 38.85 -11.66 -0.75
N SER A 410 37.87 -12.16 0.01
CA SER A 410 38.06 -12.51 1.43
C SER A 410 39.13 -13.56 1.66
N GLU A 411 38.99 -14.75 1.06
CA GLU A 411 39.93 -15.86 1.26
C GLU A 411 41.29 -15.61 0.59
N PRO A 412 41.37 -15.12 -0.68
CA PRO A 412 42.66 -14.90 -1.31
C PRO A 412 43.50 -13.81 -0.61
N VAL A 413 42.88 -12.73 -0.11
CA VAL A 413 43.60 -11.71 0.66
C VAL A 413 44.15 -12.28 1.97
N GLU A 414 43.40 -13.12 2.68
CA GLU A 414 43.89 -13.80 3.89
C GLU A 414 45.10 -14.71 3.57
N SER A 415 45.01 -15.53 2.51
CA SER A 415 46.13 -16.39 2.07
C SER A 415 47.40 -15.62 1.65
N LEU A 416 47.23 -14.41 1.09
CA LEU A 416 48.34 -13.53 0.69
C LEU A 416 49.05 -12.91 1.90
N PHE A 417 48.33 -12.69 3.01
CA PHE A 417 48.94 -12.31 4.28
C PHE A 417 49.68 -13.48 4.94
N ASP A 418 49.09 -14.68 4.96
CA ASP A 418 49.75 -15.88 5.52
C ASP A 418 51.06 -16.22 4.78
N THR A 419 51.10 -16.04 3.46
CA THR A 419 52.32 -16.27 2.66
C THR A 419 53.43 -15.24 2.96
N SER A 420 53.08 -14.04 3.45
CA SER A 420 54.02 -13.09 4.06
C SER A 420 55.23 -12.72 3.18
N GLY A 421 54.99 -12.37 1.92
CA GLY A 421 56.02 -11.99 0.94
C GLY A 421 56.32 -10.49 0.90
N ARG A 422 57.45 -10.09 0.28
CA ARG A 422 57.72 -8.66 -0.01
C ARG A 422 56.66 -8.05 -0.94
N ASP A 423 56.11 -8.87 -1.82
CA ASP A 423 55.18 -8.44 -2.87
C ASP A 423 53.71 -8.65 -2.49
N THR A 424 53.39 -9.01 -1.24
CA THR A 424 52.01 -9.25 -0.76
C THR A 424 51.06 -8.09 -1.12
N TRP A 425 51.46 -6.84 -0.92
CA TRP A 425 50.65 -5.67 -1.29
C TRP A 425 50.53 -5.43 -2.79
N ALA A 426 51.50 -5.86 -3.60
CA ALA A 426 51.40 -5.80 -5.06
C ALA A 426 50.41 -6.85 -5.58
N SER A 427 50.44 -8.06 -5.02
CA SER A 427 49.47 -9.13 -5.31
C SER A 427 48.05 -8.76 -4.87
N ILE A 428 47.87 -8.25 -3.64
CA ILE A 428 46.56 -7.79 -3.12
C ILE A 428 45.98 -6.70 -4.02
N ARG A 429 46.79 -5.73 -4.45
CA ARG A 429 46.36 -4.64 -5.35
C ARG A 429 45.98 -5.13 -6.74
N LYS A 430 46.75 -6.06 -7.32
CA LYS A 430 46.41 -6.67 -8.60
C LYS A 430 45.07 -7.40 -8.52
N LEU A 431 44.86 -8.19 -7.47
CA LEU A 431 43.60 -8.88 -7.20
C LEU A 431 42.44 -7.88 -6.99
N TYR A 432 42.64 -6.86 -6.15
CA TYR A 432 41.66 -5.80 -5.89
C TYR A 432 41.20 -5.12 -7.18
N ASN A 433 42.13 -4.66 -8.03
CA ASN A 433 41.79 -4.04 -9.31
C ASN A 433 41.05 -5.03 -10.22
N GLN A 434 41.52 -6.27 -10.32
CA GLN A 434 40.87 -7.30 -11.15
C GLN A 434 39.42 -7.59 -10.73
N VAL A 435 39.16 -7.75 -9.44
CA VAL A 435 37.80 -8.03 -8.92
C VAL A 435 36.93 -6.78 -8.97
N ALA A 436 37.46 -5.60 -8.60
CA ALA A 436 36.72 -4.34 -8.65
C ALA A 436 36.34 -3.95 -10.08
N ASP A 437 37.26 -4.01 -11.04
CA ASP A 437 36.97 -3.66 -12.44
C ASP A 437 36.04 -4.69 -13.10
N LYS A 438 36.14 -5.98 -12.74
CA LYS A 438 35.20 -7.03 -13.17
C LYS A 438 33.79 -6.77 -12.65
N ALA A 439 33.64 -6.47 -11.36
CA ALA A 439 32.33 -6.23 -10.75
C ALA A 439 31.72 -4.91 -11.24
N VAL A 440 32.53 -3.86 -11.42
CA VAL A 440 32.09 -2.57 -11.97
C VAL A 440 31.70 -2.67 -13.44
N SER A 441 32.46 -3.38 -14.29
CA SER A 441 32.06 -3.58 -15.69
C SER A 441 30.81 -4.46 -15.82
N GLY A 442 30.63 -5.48 -14.97
CA GLY A 442 29.39 -6.24 -14.89
C GLY A 442 28.20 -5.40 -14.45
N LEU A 443 28.36 -4.58 -13.40
CA LEU A 443 27.34 -3.65 -12.93
C LEU A 443 26.98 -2.62 -14.01
N SER A 444 27.96 -1.98 -14.64
CA SER A 444 27.73 -0.98 -15.69
C SER A 444 26.96 -1.56 -16.89
N ALA A 445 27.31 -2.80 -17.30
CA ALA A 445 26.60 -3.52 -18.36
C ALA A 445 25.15 -3.90 -18.00
N THR A 446 24.85 -4.15 -16.73
CA THR A 446 23.47 -4.42 -16.28
C THR A 446 22.68 -3.13 -16.04
N LEU A 447 23.32 -2.07 -15.53
CA LEU A 447 22.73 -0.74 -15.35
C LEU A 447 22.27 -0.08 -16.66
N SER A 448 22.91 -0.39 -17.80
CA SER A 448 22.45 0.12 -19.10
C SER A 448 21.01 -0.29 -19.43
N GLY A 449 20.54 -1.43 -18.92
CA GLY A 449 19.15 -1.89 -19.06
C GLY A 449 18.12 -1.12 -18.21
N PHE A 450 18.57 -0.27 -17.28
CA PHE A 450 17.71 0.54 -16.40
C PHE A 450 17.60 2.02 -16.81
N GLU A 451 18.39 2.46 -17.80
CA GLU A 451 18.44 3.86 -18.29
C GLU A 451 18.59 4.89 -17.16
N MET A 452 19.50 4.60 -16.22
CA MET A 452 19.83 5.48 -15.10
C MET A 452 20.58 6.74 -15.56
N ASP A 453 20.47 7.81 -14.78
CA ASP A 453 21.30 8.99 -15.00
C ASP A 453 22.78 8.70 -14.72
N GLN A 454 23.65 9.36 -15.47
CA GLN A 454 25.10 9.15 -15.42
C GLN A 454 25.68 9.32 -14.00
N VAL A 455 25.19 10.31 -13.24
CA VAL A 455 25.68 10.64 -11.90
C VAL A 455 25.32 9.55 -10.89
N SER A 456 24.10 9.02 -10.95
CA SER A 456 23.67 7.88 -10.13
C SER A 456 24.44 6.60 -10.48
N SER A 457 24.69 6.34 -11.78
CA SER A 457 25.48 5.19 -12.22
C SER A 457 26.91 5.26 -11.68
N GLU A 458 27.61 6.38 -11.90
CA GLU A 458 28.96 6.61 -11.39
C GLU A 458 29.04 6.51 -9.86
N LYS A 459 28.00 6.99 -9.15
CA LYS A 459 27.91 6.86 -7.70
C LYS A 459 27.76 5.39 -7.24
N MET A 460 26.97 4.58 -7.95
CA MET A 460 26.84 3.15 -7.65
C MET A 460 28.14 2.38 -7.93
N GLU A 461 28.80 2.66 -9.05
CA GLU A 461 30.12 2.09 -9.37
C GLU A 461 31.19 2.49 -8.33
N MET A 462 31.19 3.75 -7.88
CA MET A 462 32.08 4.22 -6.82
C MET A 462 31.79 3.56 -5.48
N ASN A 463 30.51 3.38 -5.11
CA ASN A 463 30.13 2.65 -3.90
C ASN A 463 30.66 1.21 -3.93
N LEU A 464 30.56 0.53 -5.08
CA LEU A 464 31.05 -0.83 -5.25
C LEU A 464 32.59 -0.92 -5.11
N LYS A 465 33.34 0.05 -5.67
CA LYS A 465 34.80 0.17 -5.45
C LYS A 465 35.14 0.45 -3.98
N ASN A 466 34.35 1.27 -3.29
CA ASN A 466 34.51 1.54 -1.86
C ASN A 466 34.22 0.29 -1.00
N HIS A 467 33.23 -0.52 -1.36
CA HIS A 467 32.97 -1.80 -0.70
C HIS A 467 34.14 -2.78 -0.87
N ALA A 468 34.67 -2.92 -2.09
CA ALA A 468 35.89 -3.70 -2.34
C ALA A 468 37.08 -3.22 -1.49
N LYS A 469 37.27 -1.90 -1.34
CA LYS A 469 38.30 -1.32 -0.46
C LYS A 469 38.04 -1.69 1.01
N SER A 470 36.79 -1.60 1.47
CA SER A 470 36.36 -1.96 2.83
C SER A 470 36.61 -3.43 3.17
N VAL A 471 36.36 -4.36 2.23
CA VAL A 471 36.66 -5.79 2.38
C VAL A 471 38.17 -6.01 2.59
N VAL A 472 39.01 -5.36 1.78
CA VAL A 472 40.48 -5.45 1.94
C VAL A 472 40.93 -4.79 3.25
N GLU A 473 40.39 -3.64 3.63
CA GLU A 473 40.71 -2.96 4.89
C GLU A 473 40.39 -3.86 6.09
N LYS A 474 39.18 -4.45 6.12
CA LYS A 474 38.75 -5.39 7.15
C LYS A 474 39.70 -6.57 7.27
N LYS A 475 40.03 -7.24 6.16
CA LYS A 475 40.96 -8.38 6.14
C LYS A 475 42.38 -7.99 6.54
N SER A 476 42.83 -6.80 6.16
CA SER A 476 44.13 -6.25 6.57
C SER A 476 44.18 -5.94 8.07
N ARG A 477 43.08 -5.46 8.65
CA ARG A 477 42.94 -5.23 10.10
C ARG A 477 42.86 -6.54 10.90
N GLU A 478 42.20 -7.56 10.37
CA GLU A 478 42.21 -8.93 10.92
C GLU A 478 43.64 -9.52 10.92
N ALA A 479 44.38 -9.41 9.81
CA ALA A 479 45.77 -9.84 9.72
C ALA A 479 46.71 -9.06 10.66
N ALA A 480 46.54 -7.74 10.76
CA ALA A 480 47.28 -6.89 11.70
C ALA A 480 46.99 -7.26 13.18
N GLY A 481 45.76 -7.66 13.51
CA GLY A 481 45.40 -8.18 14.83
C GLY A 481 46.11 -9.50 15.17
N LYS A 482 46.37 -10.35 14.17
CA LYS A 482 47.13 -11.61 14.29
C LYS A 482 48.66 -11.40 14.29
N ALA A 483 49.18 -10.19 14.07
CA ALA A 483 50.58 -9.92 13.76
C ALA A 483 51.61 -10.55 14.73
N LEU A 484 51.35 -10.53 16.05
CA LEU A 484 52.27 -11.15 17.02
C LEU A 484 52.41 -12.67 16.81
N ILE A 485 51.30 -13.35 16.48
CA ILE A 485 51.28 -14.80 16.24
C ILE A 485 52.07 -15.07 14.95
N SER A 486 51.72 -14.40 13.86
CA SER A 486 52.40 -14.55 12.56
C SER A 486 53.90 -14.23 12.63
N MET A 487 54.31 -13.24 13.45
CA MET A 487 55.72 -12.94 13.73
C MET A 487 56.42 -14.07 14.48
N LYS A 488 55.77 -14.69 15.48
CA LYS A 488 56.32 -15.84 16.23
C LYS A 488 56.41 -17.09 15.36
N ASP A 489 55.42 -17.34 14.51
CA ASP A 489 55.42 -18.46 13.58
C ASP A 489 56.55 -18.27 12.57
N ARG A 490 56.66 -17.09 11.94
CA ARG A 490 57.74 -16.78 10.99
C ARG A 490 59.13 -16.82 11.64
N PHE A 491 59.25 -16.37 12.89
CA PHE A 491 60.48 -16.54 13.67
C PHE A 491 60.79 -18.02 13.89
N SER A 492 59.81 -18.82 14.31
CA SER A 492 59.98 -20.25 14.58
C SER A 492 60.37 -21.02 13.32
N THR A 493 59.72 -20.77 12.18
CA THR A 493 60.11 -21.38 10.89
C THR A 493 61.58 -21.13 10.58
N VAL A 494 62.06 -19.88 10.67
CA VAL A 494 63.45 -19.52 10.33
C VAL A 494 64.46 -19.93 11.41
N PHE A 495 64.04 -20.00 12.68
CA PHE A 495 64.93 -20.32 13.80
C PHE A 495 65.08 -21.81 14.05
N SER A 496 63.97 -22.58 13.97
CA SER A 496 63.94 -24.01 14.28
C SER A 496 64.10 -24.92 13.07
N HIS A 497 64.25 -24.38 11.85
CA HIS A 497 64.55 -25.17 10.65
C HIS A 497 65.85 -24.69 10.00
N ASP A 498 66.41 -25.53 9.13
CA ASP A 498 67.49 -25.16 8.22
C ASP A 498 66.95 -24.73 6.85
N ASN A 499 67.85 -24.51 5.88
CA ASN A 499 67.49 -24.07 4.54
C ASN A 499 66.74 -25.13 3.74
N ASP A 500 66.84 -26.40 4.13
CA ASP A 500 66.15 -27.54 3.51
C ASP A 500 64.82 -27.83 4.21
N SER A 501 64.36 -26.92 5.08
CA SER A 501 63.14 -27.02 5.89
C SER A 501 63.13 -28.20 6.89
N MET A 502 64.30 -28.75 7.23
CA MET A 502 64.42 -29.80 8.22
C MET A 502 64.58 -29.22 9.64
N PRO A 503 64.01 -29.85 10.69
CA PRO A 503 64.17 -29.37 12.07
C PRO A 503 65.63 -29.29 12.50
N ARG A 504 66.06 -28.10 12.90
CA ARG A 504 67.44 -27.75 13.19
C ARG A 504 67.90 -28.36 14.52
N VAL A 505 68.92 -29.20 14.48
CA VAL A 505 69.54 -29.82 15.67
C VAL A 505 70.71 -28.97 16.15
N TRP A 506 70.77 -28.67 17.44
CA TRP A 506 71.79 -27.79 18.04
C TRP A 506 73.11 -28.54 18.32
N THR A 507 73.83 -28.94 17.25
CA THR A 507 75.01 -29.81 17.36
C THR A 507 76.27 -29.09 17.89
N GLY A 508 76.32 -27.76 17.81
CA GLY A 508 77.44 -26.93 18.27
C GLY A 508 78.21 -26.24 17.15
N LYS A 509 77.83 -26.47 15.88
CA LYS A 509 78.43 -25.81 14.70
C LYS A 509 77.64 -24.57 14.25
N GLU A 510 76.43 -24.41 14.76
CA GLU A 510 75.47 -23.39 14.38
C GLU A 510 75.68 -22.11 15.19
N ASP A 511 75.85 -20.96 14.51
CA ASP A 511 75.85 -19.66 15.17
C ASP A 511 74.41 -19.23 15.51
N ILE A 512 73.97 -19.56 16.72
CA ILE A 512 72.65 -19.21 17.24
C ILE A 512 72.41 -17.69 17.20
N ARG A 513 73.44 -16.85 17.38
CA ARG A 513 73.27 -15.38 17.35
C ARG A 513 72.97 -14.90 15.93
N LYS A 514 73.67 -15.42 14.93
CA LYS A 514 73.39 -15.12 13.52
C LYS A 514 71.99 -15.60 13.10
N ILE A 515 71.62 -16.84 13.44
CA ILE A 515 70.30 -17.40 13.15
C ILE A 515 69.19 -16.61 13.85
N THR A 516 69.38 -16.22 15.12
CA THR A 516 68.44 -15.35 15.85
C THR A 516 68.28 -14.00 15.16
N LYS A 517 69.37 -13.39 14.66
CA LYS A 517 69.33 -12.11 13.94
C LYS A 517 68.61 -12.23 12.60
N GLU A 518 68.80 -13.33 11.86
CA GLU A 518 68.11 -13.61 10.60
C GLU A 518 66.61 -13.87 10.82
N ALA A 519 66.25 -14.68 11.83
CA ALA A 519 64.85 -14.94 12.20
C ALA A 519 64.14 -13.67 12.73
N ARG A 520 64.81 -12.85 13.54
CA ARG A 520 64.29 -11.52 13.96
C ARG A 520 64.09 -10.61 12.75
N ALA A 521 65.05 -10.53 11.83
CA ALA A 521 64.92 -9.72 10.61
C ALA A 521 63.78 -10.21 9.69
N ALA A 522 63.49 -11.51 9.66
CA ALA A 522 62.34 -12.06 8.94
C ALA A 522 61.00 -11.64 9.58
N ALA A 523 60.88 -11.72 10.91
CA ALA A 523 59.70 -11.25 11.64
C ALA A 523 59.51 -9.72 11.54
N LEU A 524 60.60 -8.94 11.47
CA LEU A 524 60.58 -7.48 11.29
C LEU A 524 60.04 -7.07 9.91
N LYS A 525 60.41 -7.81 8.86
CA LYS A 525 59.86 -7.64 7.49
C LYS A 525 58.37 -8.01 7.39
N LEU A 526 57.92 -9.01 8.14
CA LEU A 526 56.50 -9.34 8.24
C LEU A 526 55.73 -8.20 8.94
N LEU A 527 56.22 -7.73 10.08
CA LEU A 527 55.62 -6.61 10.78
C LEU A 527 55.48 -5.38 9.85
N SER A 528 56.51 -5.07 9.06
CA SER A 528 56.49 -3.91 8.17
C SER A 528 55.47 -4.00 7.03
N VAL A 529 55.09 -5.21 6.60
CA VAL A 529 53.95 -5.45 5.69
C VAL A 529 52.61 -5.22 6.38
N LEU A 530 52.46 -5.63 7.65
CA LEU A 530 51.20 -5.53 8.41
C LEU A 530 50.94 -4.15 9.06
N VAL A 531 51.92 -3.25 9.07
CA VAL A 531 51.82 -1.92 9.70
C VAL A 531 50.82 -0.97 9.02
N ALA A 532 50.74 -1.00 7.68
CA ALA A 532 49.96 -0.04 6.91
C ALA A 532 49.40 -0.66 5.63
N MET A 533 48.18 -0.25 5.27
CA MET A 533 47.50 -0.63 4.05
C MET A 533 48.14 0.06 2.84
N ARG A 534 48.70 -0.74 1.92
CA ARG A 534 49.41 -0.23 0.73
C ARG A 534 48.65 -0.53 -0.57
N LEU A 535 47.43 0.00 -0.66
CA LEU A 535 46.63 -0.04 -1.91
C LEU A 535 47.07 1.04 -2.92
N ASP A 536 47.52 2.22 -2.45
CA ASP A 536 48.08 3.29 -3.29
C ASP A 536 49.52 2.99 -3.74
N GLU A 537 49.98 3.48 -4.89
CA GLU A 537 51.37 3.27 -5.40
C GLU A 537 52.46 4.03 -4.63
N LYS A 538 52.08 4.72 -3.54
CA LYS A 538 53.00 5.56 -2.75
C LYS A 538 53.99 4.68 -1.96
N PRO A 539 55.32 4.80 -2.19
CA PRO A 539 56.31 4.00 -1.49
C PRO A 539 56.54 4.51 -0.05
N TYR A 540 55.82 3.94 0.91
CA TYR A 540 56.00 4.26 2.34
C TYR A 540 57.36 3.74 2.86
N ARG A 541 58.16 4.61 3.50
CA ARG A 541 59.51 4.28 4.01
C ARG A 541 59.53 3.51 5.34
N ILE A 542 58.41 2.87 5.70
CA ILE A 542 58.19 2.14 6.96
C ILE A 542 59.25 1.05 7.17
N ASP A 543 59.60 0.32 6.10
CA ASP A 543 60.54 -0.80 6.13
C ASP A 543 61.94 -0.36 6.58
N ASN A 544 62.37 0.85 6.20
CA ASN A 544 63.67 1.40 6.61
C ASN A 544 63.64 1.92 8.06
N ILE A 545 62.56 2.58 8.46
CA ILE A 545 62.39 3.11 9.83
C ILE A 545 62.43 1.95 10.83
N LEU A 546 61.59 0.93 10.64
CA LEU A 546 61.52 -0.24 11.52
C LEU A 546 62.86 -0.99 11.62
N ASN A 547 63.54 -1.24 10.50
CA ASN A 547 64.85 -1.92 10.54
C ASN A 547 65.94 -1.07 11.23
N SER A 548 65.90 0.26 11.09
CA SER A 548 66.88 1.16 11.73
C SER A 548 66.70 1.33 13.24
N THR A 549 65.48 1.20 13.74
CA THR A 549 65.12 1.47 15.16
C THR A 549 64.90 0.21 15.99
N LEU A 550 64.46 -0.90 15.38
CA LEU A 550 64.10 -2.14 16.07
C LEU A 550 65.03 -3.32 15.73
N GLY A 551 65.86 -3.20 14.69
CA GLY A 551 66.87 -4.19 14.34
C GLY A 551 68.04 -4.23 15.33
N ASP A 552 68.67 -5.39 15.49
CA ASP A 552 69.88 -5.55 16.31
C ASP A 552 71.12 -4.99 15.56
N ALA A 553 71.21 -3.65 15.54
CA ALA A 553 72.44 -2.91 15.24
C ALA A 553 73.38 -2.96 16.46
N PRO A 554 74.72 -3.01 16.27
CA PRO A 554 75.64 -2.85 17.38
C PRO A 554 75.45 -1.45 18.00
N SER A 555 75.54 -1.36 19.32
CA SER A 555 75.41 -0.10 20.04
C SER A 555 76.50 0.88 19.63
N ALA A 556 76.14 1.80 18.72
CA ALA A 556 76.98 2.92 18.33
C ALA A 556 77.12 3.88 19.51
N LYS A 557 78.18 3.66 20.31
CA LYS A 557 78.66 4.70 21.22
C LYS A 557 79.08 5.92 20.39
N GLU A 558 78.57 7.08 20.79
CA GLU A 558 79.05 8.42 20.47
C GLU A 558 79.04 8.85 18.99
N ARG A 559 78.05 9.71 18.65
CA ARG A 559 78.33 11.04 18.08
C ARG A 559 77.08 11.93 18.05
N GLY A 560 77.24 13.18 18.50
CA GLY A 560 76.48 14.34 18.00
C GLY A 560 75.16 14.65 18.72
N ILE A 561 75.11 15.83 19.34
CA ILE A 561 73.89 16.41 19.90
C ILE A 561 73.01 16.92 18.75
N VAL A 562 71.96 16.18 18.39
CA VAL A 562 70.69 16.71 17.88
C VAL A 562 69.58 15.85 18.48
N ALA A 563 68.56 16.47 19.08
CA ALA A 563 67.42 15.75 19.63
C ALA A 563 66.47 15.29 18.50
N SER A 564 66.81 14.19 17.83
CA SER A 564 65.83 13.47 17.01
C SER A 564 64.81 12.80 17.92
N SER A 565 63.57 13.28 17.88
CA SER A 565 62.43 12.62 18.49
C SER A 565 62.37 11.16 18.03
N ASP A 566 62.20 10.22 18.97
CA ASP A 566 62.05 8.79 18.65
C ASP A 566 60.89 8.60 17.64
N PRO A 567 61.15 8.15 16.40
CA PRO A 567 60.12 8.07 15.37
C PRO A 567 59.05 7.00 15.69
N LEU A 568 59.30 6.13 16.68
CA LEU A 568 58.32 5.17 17.20
C LEU A 568 57.57 5.67 18.44
N ALA A 569 57.81 6.90 18.90
CA ALA A 569 57.01 7.56 19.93
C ALA A 569 55.82 8.36 19.36
N SER A 570 55.68 8.43 18.03
CA SER A 570 54.54 9.06 17.34
C SER A 570 53.30 8.16 17.35
N SER A 571 52.11 8.78 17.42
CA SER A 571 50.82 8.08 17.20
C SER A 571 50.53 7.77 15.72
N THR A 572 51.21 8.44 14.79
CA THR A 572 51.01 8.33 13.34
C THR A 572 52.32 8.10 12.58
N TRP A 573 52.23 7.45 11.42
CA TRP A 573 53.38 7.22 10.53
C TRP A 573 53.60 8.39 9.57
N GLU A 574 54.86 8.78 9.39
CA GLU A 574 55.23 9.82 8.45
C GLU A 574 54.88 9.40 7.01
N ASN A 575 54.11 10.23 6.31
CA ASN A 575 53.58 10.00 4.94
C ASN A 575 52.55 8.86 4.79
N VAL A 576 51.96 8.32 5.86
CA VAL A 576 50.83 7.37 5.79
C VAL A 576 49.55 8.06 6.30
N PRO A 577 48.44 8.06 5.54
CA PRO A 577 47.16 8.53 6.04
C PRO A 577 46.69 7.74 7.27
N PRO A 578 45.97 8.35 8.24
CA PRO A 578 45.39 7.63 9.37
C PRO A 578 44.49 6.46 8.94
N GLU A 579 43.69 6.65 7.88
CA GLU A 579 42.83 5.62 7.27
C GLU A 579 43.60 4.37 6.80
N ASN A 580 44.84 4.55 6.33
CA ASN A 580 45.70 3.46 5.87
C ASN A 580 46.60 2.90 6.98
N THR A 581 46.52 3.40 8.22
CA THR A 581 47.34 2.92 9.34
C THR A 581 46.66 1.74 10.04
N LEU A 582 47.29 0.57 10.02
CA LEU A 582 46.77 -0.66 10.66
C LEU A 582 47.35 -0.85 12.07
N ILE A 583 48.63 -0.54 12.25
CA ILE A 583 49.34 -0.61 13.54
C ILE A 583 50.12 0.69 13.73
N SER A 584 49.93 1.39 14.85
CA SER A 584 50.64 2.65 15.13
C SER A 584 52.11 2.42 15.48
N PRO A 585 53.00 3.43 15.35
CA PRO A 585 54.42 3.27 15.69
C PRO A 585 54.65 2.82 17.16
N VAL A 586 53.86 3.35 18.09
CA VAL A 586 53.87 2.95 19.51
C VAL A 586 53.44 1.49 19.69
N GLN A 587 52.39 1.05 18.98
CA GLN A 587 51.94 -0.35 19.00
C GLN A 587 53.02 -1.27 18.40
N CYS A 588 53.69 -0.89 17.32
CA CYS A 588 54.81 -1.65 16.76
C CYS A 588 55.95 -1.82 17.77
N LYS A 589 56.29 -0.76 18.52
CA LYS A 589 57.31 -0.81 19.59
C LYS A 589 56.89 -1.74 20.73
N ALA A 590 55.61 -1.75 21.12
CA ALA A 590 55.06 -2.64 22.14
C ALA A 590 55.05 -4.11 21.67
N LEU A 591 54.51 -4.38 20.47
CA LEU A 591 54.47 -5.71 19.84
C LEU A 591 55.88 -6.28 19.67
N TRP A 592 56.85 -5.47 19.24
CA TRP A 592 58.24 -5.90 19.08
C TRP A 592 58.91 -6.24 20.43
N LYS A 593 58.61 -5.48 21.49
CA LYS A 593 59.08 -5.79 22.85
C LYS A 593 58.49 -7.12 23.33
N GLN A 594 57.19 -7.33 23.19
CA GLN A 594 56.52 -8.57 23.57
C GLN A 594 57.06 -9.77 22.77
N PHE A 595 57.16 -9.64 21.45
CA PHE A 595 57.76 -10.63 20.56
C PHE A 595 59.18 -11.01 20.99
N ARG A 596 60.03 -10.03 21.33
CA ARG A 596 61.39 -10.29 21.84
C ARG A 596 61.35 -11.10 23.14
N THR A 597 60.54 -10.71 24.13
CA THR A 597 60.44 -11.43 25.41
C THR A 597 59.95 -12.88 25.23
N GLU A 598 58.94 -13.11 24.38
CA GLU A 598 58.41 -14.45 24.14
C GLU A 598 59.38 -15.35 23.34
N THR A 599 60.13 -14.79 22.38
CA THR A 599 61.13 -15.55 21.59
C THR A 599 62.47 -15.73 22.30
N GLU A 600 62.81 -14.87 23.26
CA GLU A 600 64.03 -14.96 24.07
C GLU A 600 64.11 -16.23 24.92
N TYR A 601 62.96 -16.75 25.36
CA TYR A 601 62.88 -18.07 26.00
C TYR A 601 63.32 -19.18 25.03
N THR A 602 62.80 -19.20 23.80
CA THR A 602 63.16 -20.19 22.76
C THR A 602 64.65 -20.12 22.38
N VAL A 603 65.21 -18.90 22.27
CA VAL A 603 66.64 -18.70 22.02
C VAL A 603 67.49 -19.21 23.20
N SER A 604 67.07 -18.93 24.43
CA SER A 604 67.74 -19.42 25.65
C SER A 604 67.68 -20.95 25.78
N GLN A 605 66.57 -21.56 25.36
CA GLN A 605 66.41 -23.01 25.28
C GLN A 605 67.35 -23.63 24.24
N ALA A 606 67.49 -23.01 23.07
CA ALA A 606 68.45 -23.45 22.05
C ALA A 606 69.91 -23.35 22.53
N ILE A 607 70.29 -22.27 23.21
CA ILE A 607 71.63 -22.09 23.80
C ILE A 607 71.90 -23.17 24.86
N SER A 608 70.96 -23.39 25.78
CA SER A 608 71.12 -24.42 26.82
C SER A 608 71.13 -25.85 26.27
N ALA A 609 70.39 -26.13 25.19
CA ALA A 609 70.47 -27.40 24.46
C ALA A 609 71.85 -27.59 23.78
N GLN A 610 72.39 -26.53 23.14
CA GLN A 610 73.73 -26.55 22.54
C GLN A 610 74.82 -26.74 23.62
N GLU A 611 74.68 -26.10 24.78
CA GLU A 611 75.58 -26.31 25.93
C GLU A 611 75.46 -27.72 26.51
N ALA A 612 74.25 -28.28 26.62
CA ALA A 612 74.04 -29.64 27.10
C ALA A 612 74.69 -30.68 26.15
N HIS A 613 74.53 -30.53 24.84
CA HIS A 613 75.19 -31.35 23.83
C HIS A 613 76.72 -31.21 23.87
N ARG A 614 77.22 -29.99 24.12
CA ARG A 614 78.66 -29.76 24.32
C ARG A 614 79.20 -30.38 25.61
N ARG A 615 78.40 -30.43 26.68
CA ARG A 615 78.76 -31.08 27.96
C ARG A 615 78.71 -32.61 27.87
N SER A 616 77.74 -33.20 27.17
CA SER A 616 77.65 -34.67 27.02
C SER A 616 78.85 -35.23 26.25
N ASN A 617 79.33 -34.55 25.20
CA ASN A 617 80.56 -34.92 24.49
C ASN A 617 81.85 -34.76 25.32
N GLY A 618 81.78 -34.17 26.51
CA GLY A 618 82.91 -34.05 27.45
C GLY A 618 82.91 -35.07 28.59
N MET A 619 81.83 -35.84 28.78
CA MET A 619 81.75 -36.85 29.83
C MET A 619 82.23 -38.21 29.32
N LEU A 620 83.45 -38.59 29.72
CA LEU A 620 83.83 -40.01 29.76
C LEU A 620 82.91 -40.76 30.75
N PRO A 621 82.64 -42.06 30.55
CA PRO A 621 81.88 -42.85 31.50
C PRO A 621 82.52 -42.82 32.90
N PRO A 622 81.74 -42.97 33.99
CA PRO A 622 82.30 -43.05 35.34
C PRO A 622 83.43 -44.09 35.44
N PRO A 623 84.47 -43.90 36.27
CA PRO A 623 85.62 -44.81 36.31
C PRO A 623 85.27 -46.28 36.52
N TRP A 624 84.22 -46.57 37.32
CA TRP A 624 83.72 -47.92 37.52
C TRP A 624 83.15 -48.56 36.24
N ALA A 625 82.53 -47.76 35.35
CA ALA A 625 81.97 -48.24 34.09
C ALA A 625 83.09 -48.52 33.08
N VAL A 626 84.14 -47.69 33.06
CA VAL A 626 85.34 -47.94 32.23
C VAL A 626 86.04 -49.24 32.67
N ILE A 627 86.20 -49.45 33.98
CA ILE A 627 86.77 -50.69 34.54
C ILE A 627 85.87 -51.90 34.23
N ALA A 628 84.55 -51.78 34.36
CA ALA A 628 83.61 -52.86 34.06
C ALA A 628 83.61 -53.25 32.57
N ILE A 629 83.67 -52.27 31.66
CA ILE A 629 83.80 -52.53 30.21
C ILE A 629 85.13 -53.23 29.89
N ALA A 630 86.23 -52.86 30.57
CA ALA A 630 87.53 -53.46 30.37
C ALA A 630 87.64 -54.92 30.87
N VAL A 631 86.87 -55.30 31.88
CA VAL A 631 86.90 -56.65 32.48
C VAL A 631 85.87 -57.61 31.87
N LEU A 632 84.65 -57.15 31.56
CA LEU A 632 83.57 -58.00 31.01
C LEU A 632 83.40 -57.88 29.48
N GLY A 633 83.91 -56.82 28.86
CA GLY A 633 83.55 -56.49 27.48
C GLY A 633 82.15 -55.87 27.37
N PHE A 634 81.97 -55.02 26.35
CA PHE A 634 80.80 -54.14 26.25
C PHE A 634 79.46 -54.88 26.08
N ASN A 635 79.44 -56.00 25.33
CA ASN A 635 78.21 -56.77 25.11
C ASN A 635 77.73 -57.46 26.39
N GLU A 636 78.62 -58.04 27.20
CA GLU A 636 78.23 -58.76 28.43
C GLU A 636 77.74 -57.79 29.51
N LEU A 637 78.37 -56.62 29.64
CA LEU A 637 77.87 -55.55 30.51
C LEU A 637 76.45 -55.11 30.14
N MET A 638 76.16 -54.95 28.84
CA MET A 638 74.82 -54.61 28.36
C MET A 638 73.80 -55.73 28.58
N VAL A 639 74.20 -57.01 28.51
CA VAL A 639 73.34 -58.14 28.89
C VAL A 639 73.04 -58.12 30.40
N LEU A 640 74.04 -57.85 31.24
CA LEU A 640 73.89 -57.79 32.70
C LEU A 640 72.96 -56.65 33.15
N VAL A 641 73.12 -55.45 32.58
CA VAL A 641 72.29 -54.27 32.92
C VAL A 641 70.87 -54.39 32.37
N ARG A 642 70.67 -55.07 31.22
CA ARG A 642 69.37 -55.18 30.56
C ARG A 642 68.51 -56.36 31.06
N ASN A 643 69.09 -57.31 31.80
CA ASN A 643 68.36 -58.42 32.44
C ASN A 643 68.37 -58.32 33.98
N PRO A 644 67.30 -57.80 34.61
CA PRO A 644 67.25 -57.64 36.07
C PRO A 644 67.33 -58.95 36.85
N LEU A 645 67.03 -60.09 36.21
CA LEU A 645 67.13 -61.43 36.81
C LEU A 645 68.56 -61.85 37.15
N TYR A 646 69.57 -61.46 36.35
CA TYR A 646 70.97 -61.79 36.65
C TYR A 646 71.51 -60.98 37.84
N LEU A 647 71.14 -59.69 37.93
CA LEU A 647 71.44 -58.87 39.10
C LEU A 647 70.80 -59.43 40.38
N PHE A 648 69.54 -59.89 40.30
CA PHE A 648 68.87 -60.55 41.42
C PHE A 648 69.54 -61.87 41.81
N ALA A 649 69.94 -62.70 40.85
CA ALA A 649 70.65 -63.95 41.11
C ALA A 649 72.01 -63.73 41.79
N ILE A 650 72.80 -62.76 41.32
CA ILE A 650 74.09 -62.38 41.93
C ILE A 650 73.88 -61.86 43.36
N PHE A 651 72.84 -61.04 43.58
CA PHE A 651 72.49 -60.54 44.92
C PHE A 651 72.14 -61.67 45.89
N VAL A 652 71.32 -62.63 45.47
CA VAL A 652 70.98 -63.82 46.27
C VAL A 652 72.22 -64.67 46.57
N ILE A 653 73.09 -64.90 45.59
CA ILE A 653 74.36 -65.62 45.78
C ILE A 653 75.23 -64.90 46.81
N CYS A 654 75.42 -63.58 46.71
CA CYS A 654 76.18 -62.81 47.69
C CYS A 654 75.61 -62.91 49.11
N LEU A 655 74.28 -62.92 49.28
CA LEU A 655 73.65 -63.10 50.59
C LEU A 655 73.89 -64.52 51.15
N VAL A 656 73.76 -65.56 50.32
CA VAL A 656 74.02 -66.96 50.74
C VAL A 656 75.50 -67.16 51.08
N SER A 657 76.43 -66.65 50.26
CA SER A 657 77.86 -66.69 50.55
C SER A 657 78.21 -65.95 51.85
N ARG A 658 77.58 -64.80 52.11
CA ARG A 658 77.77 -64.06 53.37
C ARG A 658 77.19 -64.80 54.58
N ALA A 659 76.04 -65.44 54.44
CA ALA A 659 75.45 -66.27 55.50
C ALA A 659 76.32 -67.49 55.83
N LEU A 660 76.85 -68.17 54.80
CA LEU A 660 77.82 -69.27 54.96
C LEU A 660 79.12 -68.79 55.63
N TRP A 661 79.66 -67.65 55.23
CA TRP A 661 80.88 -67.08 55.83
C TRP A 661 80.72 -66.80 57.33
N ILE A 662 79.53 -66.34 57.75
CA ILE A 662 79.22 -66.05 59.16
C ILE A 662 78.97 -67.34 59.95
N GLN A 663 78.30 -68.34 59.37
CA GLN A 663 77.98 -69.59 60.09
C GLN A 663 79.12 -70.61 60.15
N LEU A 664 80.09 -70.55 59.23
CA LEU A 664 81.26 -71.45 59.22
C LEU A 664 82.42 -70.97 60.10
N ASP A 665 82.29 -69.82 60.79
CA ASP A 665 83.28 -69.18 61.68
C ASP A 665 84.75 -69.31 61.18
N ILE A 666 84.92 -69.06 59.88
CA ILE A 666 86.10 -69.44 59.07
C ILE A 666 87.39 -68.85 59.67
N THR A 667 87.28 -67.64 60.23
CA THR A 667 88.38 -66.92 60.90
C THR A 667 88.96 -67.64 62.12
N ARG A 668 88.18 -68.53 62.76
CA ARG A 668 88.57 -69.24 63.99
C ARG A 668 89.15 -70.62 63.70
N GLU A 669 88.66 -71.32 62.68
CA GLU A 669 89.16 -72.66 62.32
C GLU A 669 90.49 -72.64 61.55
N PHE A 670 90.78 -71.57 60.80
CA PHE A 670 92.07 -71.43 60.11
C PHE A 670 93.26 -71.13 61.05
N GLN A 671 93.03 -70.89 62.35
CA GLN A 671 94.11 -70.67 63.34
C GLN A 671 94.91 -71.94 63.67
N HIS A 672 94.39 -73.13 63.37
CA HIS A 672 95.09 -74.41 63.57
C HIS A 672 95.77 -74.97 62.30
N GLY A 673 95.96 -74.13 61.28
CA GLY A 673 96.68 -74.47 60.05
C GLY A 673 95.78 -74.81 58.87
N THR A 674 96.23 -74.44 57.67
CA THR A 674 95.41 -74.40 56.44
C THR A 674 94.82 -75.75 56.02
N VAL A 675 95.55 -76.85 56.20
CA VAL A 675 95.08 -78.20 55.86
C VAL A 675 94.01 -78.70 56.85
N SER A 676 94.16 -78.38 58.14
CA SER A 676 93.16 -78.72 59.17
C SER A 676 91.88 -77.91 59.00
N GLY A 677 92.01 -76.60 58.72
CA GLY A 677 90.88 -75.73 58.40
C GLY A 677 90.08 -76.20 57.18
N LEU A 678 90.74 -76.54 56.07
CA LEU A 678 90.05 -77.04 54.87
C LEU A 678 89.32 -78.37 55.09
N LEU A 679 89.92 -79.31 55.83
CA LEU A 679 89.26 -80.58 56.17
C LEU A 679 88.08 -80.41 57.13
N SER A 680 88.21 -79.59 58.17
CA SER A 680 87.12 -79.28 59.11
C SER A 680 85.98 -78.54 58.42
N ILE A 681 86.28 -77.55 57.58
CA ILE A 681 85.26 -76.84 56.78
C ILE A 681 84.57 -77.81 55.82
N SER A 682 85.29 -78.68 55.11
CA SER A 682 84.67 -79.65 54.18
C SER A 682 83.70 -80.62 54.88
N SER A 683 84.04 -81.08 56.08
CA SER A 683 83.20 -82.00 56.88
C SER A 683 82.03 -81.29 57.57
N LYS A 684 82.13 -80.00 57.85
CA LYS A 684 81.04 -79.17 58.41
C LYS A 684 80.14 -78.52 57.35
N LEU A 685 80.60 -78.36 56.11
CA LEU A 685 79.86 -77.66 55.04
C LEU A 685 78.55 -78.40 54.70
N LEU A 686 78.63 -79.71 54.43
CA LEU A 686 77.48 -80.53 54.09
C LEU A 686 76.41 -80.57 55.19
N PRO A 687 76.72 -80.92 56.46
CA PRO A 687 75.71 -80.94 57.53
C PRO A 687 75.19 -79.53 57.86
N THR A 688 75.99 -78.46 57.74
CA THR A 688 75.51 -77.09 57.97
C THR A 688 74.54 -76.64 56.88
N VAL A 689 74.86 -76.87 55.60
CA VAL A 689 73.94 -76.61 54.47
C VAL A 689 72.65 -77.43 54.63
N MET A 690 72.76 -78.70 55.00
CA MET A 690 71.58 -79.56 55.21
C MET A 690 70.75 -79.13 56.43
N ASN A 691 71.37 -78.58 57.48
CA ASN A 691 70.69 -78.01 58.65
C ASN A 691 70.03 -76.64 58.33
N ILE A 692 70.62 -75.82 57.45
CA ILE A 692 69.99 -74.59 56.93
C ILE A 692 68.75 -74.94 56.10
N ILE A 693 68.88 -75.87 55.15
CA ILE A 693 67.75 -76.35 54.31
C ILE A 693 66.67 -76.99 55.18
N ARG A 694 67.05 -77.79 56.19
CA ARG A 694 66.13 -78.39 57.15
C ARG A 694 65.41 -77.35 58.01
N ARG A 695 66.11 -76.33 58.52
CA ARG A 695 65.48 -75.21 59.26
C ARG A 695 64.57 -74.36 58.38
N LEU A 696 64.89 -74.17 57.10
CA LEU A 696 64.01 -73.52 56.13
C LEU A 696 62.76 -74.36 55.81
N ALA A 697 62.86 -75.69 55.80
CA ALA A 697 61.73 -76.60 55.64
C ALA A 697 60.87 -76.71 56.92
N GLU A 698 61.48 -76.79 58.10
CA GLU A 698 60.79 -76.87 59.40
C GLU A 698 60.12 -75.53 59.78
N ALA A 699 60.69 -74.39 59.37
CA ALA A 699 60.03 -73.07 59.49
C ALA A 699 58.79 -72.89 58.60
N GLY A 700 58.50 -73.83 57.69
CA GLY A 700 57.32 -73.81 56.83
C GLY A 700 56.05 -74.42 57.44
N HIS A 701 56.13 -75.10 58.60
CA HIS A 701 55.06 -76.00 59.07
C HIS A 701 54.70 -75.95 60.58
N ALA A 702 54.88 -74.82 61.28
CA ALA A 702 54.46 -74.69 62.69
C ALA A 702 53.75 -73.36 63.05
N SER A 703 52.74 -73.44 63.93
CA SER A 703 51.91 -72.36 64.51
C SER A 703 51.02 -72.98 65.63
N PRO A 704 50.36 -72.23 66.57
CA PRO A 704 50.50 -70.83 67.02
C PRO A 704 50.51 -70.62 68.58
N GLY A 705 50.65 -69.36 69.05
CA GLY A 705 50.33 -68.89 70.44
C GLY A 705 51.46 -69.00 71.50
N SER A 706 51.49 -68.24 72.63
CA SER A 706 50.67 -67.11 73.12
C SER A 706 51.30 -66.41 74.37
N GLY A 707 51.28 -65.06 74.46
CA GLY A 707 51.52 -64.25 75.69
C GLY A 707 52.99 -64.07 76.16
N SER A 708 53.38 -63.04 76.94
CA SER A 708 52.70 -61.78 77.34
C SER A 708 53.68 -60.76 77.99
N GLN A 709 53.28 -59.47 78.04
CA GLN A 709 53.81 -58.34 78.84
C GLN A 709 55.07 -57.55 78.40
N GLN A 710 55.20 -56.35 79.00
CA GLN A 710 55.71 -55.07 78.46
C GLN A 710 56.72 -54.43 79.46
N PRO A 711 57.53 -53.39 79.10
CA PRO A 711 57.04 -52.00 79.09
C PRO A 711 57.63 -51.07 77.96
N SER A 712 57.06 -49.87 77.85
CA SER A 712 57.21 -48.84 76.78
C SER A 712 58.39 -47.85 77.01
N PRO A 713 58.75 -46.93 76.08
CA PRO A 713 57.91 -45.78 75.63
C PRO A 713 57.96 -45.34 74.13
N GLN A 714 56.88 -44.66 73.69
CA GLN A 714 56.65 -43.63 72.62
C GLN A 714 57.62 -43.50 71.39
N GLY A 715 57.19 -43.23 70.14
CA GLY A 715 55.92 -42.73 69.58
C GLY A 715 55.72 -43.01 68.05
N PRO A 716 54.78 -42.36 67.33
CA PRO A 716 54.04 -42.99 66.21
C PRO A 716 54.41 -42.63 64.74
N PRO A 717 54.05 -43.49 63.74
CA PRO A 717 54.22 -43.30 62.28
C PRO A 717 52.86 -42.84 61.62
N PRO A 718 52.54 -42.95 60.29
CA PRO A 718 52.55 -44.17 59.44
C PRO A 718 52.96 -44.01 57.94
N LEU A 719 53.00 -45.13 57.19
CA LEU A 719 52.95 -45.26 55.72
C LEU A 719 52.26 -46.62 55.40
N GLY A 720 51.47 -46.76 54.33
CA GLY A 720 50.77 -48.04 54.03
C GLY A 720 50.20 -48.11 52.61
N THR A 721 50.38 -49.26 51.93
CA THR A 721 50.30 -49.42 50.47
C THR A 721 49.02 -50.11 49.93
N GLN A 722 48.88 -50.07 48.60
CA GLN A 722 47.67 -50.31 47.79
C GLN A 722 47.23 -51.79 47.65
N SER A 723 45.99 -52.00 47.16
CA SER A 723 45.48 -53.28 46.65
C SER A 723 44.60 -53.10 45.39
N LEU A 724 44.56 -54.11 44.52
CA LEU A 724 43.89 -54.12 43.21
C LEU A 724 42.39 -54.43 43.31
N ARG A 725 41.57 -53.88 42.40
CA ARG A 725 40.58 -54.66 41.60
C ARG A 725 39.85 -53.86 40.52
N SER A 726 39.39 -54.58 39.49
CA SER A 726 38.43 -54.20 38.45
C SER A 726 37.78 -55.51 37.93
N PRO A 727 36.61 -55.53 37.22
CA PRO A 727 35.54 -54.54 37.08
C PRO A 727 34.09 -55.12 37.30
N SER A 728 33.06 -54.29 37.07
CA SER A 728 31.67 -54.63 36.63
C SER A 728 30.52 -55.04 37.60
N GLN A 729 29.34 -54.43 37.32
CA GLN A 729 27.91 -54.84 37.54
C GLN A 729 27.09 -54.51 38.83
N ARG A 730 25.87 -53.97 38.55
CA ARG A 730 24.50 -54.21 39.10
C ARG A 730 23.78 -53.25 40.11
N GLN A 731 22.54 -52.93 39.70
CA GLN A 731 21.23 -52.87 40.43
C GLN A 731 20.68 -51.57 41.08
N VAL A 732 19.34 -51.55 41.17
CA VAL A 732 18.36 -50.48 41.54
C VAL A 732 17.85 -50.68 42.98
N PRO A 733 17.09 -49.76 43.63
CA PRO A 733 15.61 -49.75 43.50
C PRO A 733 14.90 -48.36 43.63
N VAL A 734 13.57 -48.36 43.47
CA VAL A 734 12.62 -47.21 43.55
C VAL A 734 12.07 -47.03 44.99
N PRO A 735 11.34 -45.94 45.34
CA PRO A 735 9.86 -45.98 45.25
C PRO A 735 9.16 -44.67 44.80
N ASN A 736 7.86 -44.78 44.50
CA ASN A 736 6.91 -43.73 44.10
C ASN A 736 5.85 -43.55 45.25
N PRO A 737 4.98 -42.50 45.30
CA PRO A 737 3.84 -42.42 44.37
C PRO A 737 3.28 -41.03 43.96
N THR A 738 2.45 -41.14 42.92
CA THR A 738 1.43 -40.28 42.25
C THR A 738 0.32 -39.70 43.18
N PRO A 739 -0.63 -38.81 42.76
CA PRO A 739 -1.40 -38.82 41.48
C PRO A 739 -1.74 -37.45 40.80
N GLU A 740 -1.80 -37.37 39.45
CA GLU A 740 -2.99 -37.42 38.54
C GLU A 740 -3.75 -36.06 38.37
N VAL A 741 -4.46 -35.70 37.29
CA VAL A 741 -4.68 -36.28 35.93
C VAL A 741 -5.24 -35.20 34.97
N SER A 742 -4.74 -35.18 33.71
CA SER A 742 -5.40 -34.81 32.42
C SER A 742 -6.26 -33.51 32.29
N SER A 743 -6.84 -33.08 31.15
CA SER A 743 -6.80 -33.52 29.73
C SER A 743 -7.30 -32.39 28.78
N SER A 744 -6.76 -32.37 27.55
CA SER A 744 -7.42 -32.07 26.25
C SER A 744 -8.25 -30.79 25.97
N SER A 745 -7.93 -30.17 24.81
CA SER A 745 -8.86 -29.60 23.78
C SER A 745 -9.79 -28.41 24.16
N SER A 746 -10.17 -27.46 23.28
CA SER A 746 -9.81 -27.10 21.90
C SER A 746 -10.61 -25.85 21.47
N LEU A 747 -10.24 -25.19 20.35
CA LEU A 747 -11.08 -24.26 19.53
C LEU A 747 -11.46 -22.90 20.21
N VAL A 748 -10.96 -21.74 19.74
CA VAL A 748 -11.38 -20.92 18.57
C VAL A 748 -12.36 -19.79 18.94
N SER A 749 -12.23 -18.66 18.23
CA SER A 749 -13.09 -17.46 18.14
C SER A 749 -12.94 -16.34 19.20
N SER A 750 -12.73 -15.13 18.66
CA SER A 750 -12.92 -13.80 19.27
C SER A 750 -14.36 -13.31 18.96
N PRO A 751 -14.74 -12.01 19.11
CA PRO A 751 -14.52 -11.03 20.18
C PRO A 751 -15.84 -10.33 20.65
N ARG A 752 -15.84 -9.51 21.74
CA ARG A 752 -16.50 -8.16 21.85
C ARG A 752 -16.68 -7.63 23.30
N ASN A 753 -16.64 -6.30 23.40
CA ASN A 753 -17.32 -5.33 24.31
C ASN A 753 -17.62 -5.71 25.78
N HIS A 754 -17.33 -4.87 26.79
CA HIS A 754 -17.97 -3.56 27.00
C HIS A 754 -17.12 -2.60 27.85
N GLY A 755 -17.44 -1.30 27.77
CA GLY A 755 -16.84 -0.24 28.58
C GLY A 755 -17.40 1.15 28.23
N ASP A 756 -18.66 1.40 28.60
CA ASP A 756 -19.29 2.72 28.44
C ASP A 756 -18.68 3.76 29.38
N GLN A 757 -18.55 5.01 28.90
CA GLN A 757 -19.07 6.15 29.65
C GLN A 757 -19.37 7.37 28.78
N THR A 758 -20.48 8.03 29.11
CA THR A 758 -21.13 9.11 28.38
C THR A 758 -20.66 10.49 28.83
N THR A 759 -20.59 11.46 27.90
CA THR A 759 -21.07 12.84 28.12
C THR A 759 -21.15 13.61 26.81
N GLN A 760 -22.15 14.48 26.67
CA GLN A 760 -22.44 15.32 25.51
C GLN A 760 -23.07 16.65 26.01
N PRO A 761 -23.31 17.66 25.15
CA PRO A 761 -22.37 18.75 24.89
C PRO A 761 -22.85 20.10 25.46
N THR A 762 -22.07 21.18 25.26
CA THR A 762 -22.46 22.56 25.61
C THR A 762 -22.41 23.47 24.39
N MET A 763 -23.54 24.11 24.07
CA MET A 763 -23.64 25.16 23.04
C MET A 763 -22.88 26.44 23.44
N LYS A 764 -22.40 27.18 22.44
CA LYS A 764 -22.22 28.63 22.53
C LYS A 764 -22.72 29.31 21.26
N HIS A 765 -23.58 30.31 21.45
CA HIS A 765 -23.99 31.34 20.49
C HIS A 765 -22.96 32.49 20.44
N ILE A 766 -23.28 33.54 19.67
CA ILE A 766 -22.62 34.87 19.47
C ILE A 766 -21.81 34.94 18.17
N ASP A 767 -22.02 35.90 17.25
CA ASP A 767 -23.14 36.86 17.03
C ASP A 767 -23.11 37.34 15.56
N GLU A 768 -24.18 37.99 15.11
CA GLU A 768 -24.29 38.66 13.80
C GLU A 768 -23.51 39.99 13.73
N ALA A 769 -23.11 40.41 12.53
CA ALA A 769 -22.76 41.80 12.22
C ALA A 769 -23.00 42.12 10.73
N ASP A 770 -23.78 43.16 10.46
CA ASP A 770 -24.14 43.64 9.12
C ASP A 770 -22.97 44.27 8.35
N SER A 771 -23.08 44.28 7.01
CA SER A 771 -22.70 45.45 6.20
C SER A 771 -23.38 45.45 4.83
N GLU A 772 -24.16 46.51 4.56
CA GLU A 772 -24.75 46.81 3.25
C GLU A 772 -23.79 47.63 2.36
N SER A 773 -24.21 47.82 1.09
CA SER A 773 -23.75 48.83 0.11
C SER A 773 -22.40 48.53 -0.59
N SER A 774 -22.17 48.95 -1.84
CA SER A 774 -23.05 49.38 -2.93
C SER A 774 -22.26 49.49 -4.26
N THR A 775 -22.96 49.37 -5.40
CA THR A 775 -22.62 49.93 -6.73
C THR A 775 -21.17 49.87 -7.26
N SER A 776 -20.98 49.08 -8.31
CA SER A 776 -20.34 49.50 -9.58
C SER A 776 -20.86 48.60 -10.71
#